data_AF-A0A849RLG4-F1
#
_entry.id   AF-A0A849RLG4-F1
#
_cell.length_a   1.000
_cell.length_b   1.000
_cell.length_c   1.000
_cell.angle_alpha   90.00
_cell.angle_beta   90.00
_cell.angle_gamma   90.00
#
_symmetry.space_group_name_H-M   'P 1'
#
loop_
_entity.id
_entity.type
_entity.pdbx_description
1 polymer ?
#
loop_
_entity_poly.entity_id
_entity_poly.type
_entity_poly.pdbx_seq_one_letter_code
_entity_poly.pdbx_strand_id
1 'polypeptide(L)'
;MRYLLLPLLVLFAPLCWSEEDIAKNKCPNNYAAKVVSLQGTLYFDPDGKRHWQPAQLNETLCEGSRVQVEANSRASLLLTNGITLRLDAGTVLSLNGLVPDKPTLLELFKGFVHFISRTPKRLQINTPIANAGPEGTEFAMSVDDNNASLWVYEGGVKFFNEKGSVRLSPGQGAQAQKGQAPQAHIDIKPKDAVNWALYYPPILPYPEAATNIDSNIRTAIQDYRQGRSNAALSRLDRLPPGQQTPYFHKVRGAILLSVGQDKLALQDIHTLLTHNPNDAEALALQSVIALTQNRKDEAYTLANRAVSANPQSATAYSALSYAEQGRFQLDKAQSAATQATKLAPHDAMVWARKAELELAQGLTSQSQEAAQQALGLDANLERTQTVTGFTYLLHMDTDEALQSFNKAIELDSSSPLARLGLGLAKIRDGDLAEGRQDLEIAAILDPNNSLIRSYLGKAYYEERRNPLAEDQFKLAKERDPKDPTPYFYDALKKQTENRPVEALQDLQKAMALNDNRAVYRSKQLLDADRAARGASLARIYDNLGFEQRGIVEATSSLQLDPTNFSAHRFLSDTYVNQPSRETAQLSELLQAKMLQPININPVQPHLSVSQRGLLSASGIANSSFQDFTRVFEGNRPQLLISGVAGNQGILGEEAVLSGIIDKFSYSLGQFHHQTDGFTRPYGAEEERKNTVQRHDIYDAFLQWAITDRINTQFEFVHRETEQGDLHQYLIGNPQFLGRNNLADNTYRGGVNLRIFTDDHLLASYIHTDAVTRNFRIFSDKSNFTDDHRATDFFEGQYLHHRQVYNVIAGFNLYKLTHYQNFSFDLTQNSPGEDNGRNGHSEYAYVNLKLPRSITGTLGLSYHFTESFPFLETGDRGKTQSAGLYPKIGLLWDIDNKTKLRFAYIRGHKQPIAAIQTLEPTQIAGFNQFFDNLADSTFSFYGGALDLVINPNLFTGIELSRRELYGVNVSTLVSRNDSSKIYLNWTPSDQISMSAQYKYSHNDRPMNDLLSTHIVPLELRYFDPSGLFGKVTGTYISQSQKKQTQDNLKGAASFFLLDAAIGFRLPKRMGIVSLEGKNLLDNKFKFEDMNTFEGTNVFFNASEFIPQRTFFARITLNF
;
A
#
# COMPACT_ATOMS: atom_id res chain seq x y z
N MET A 1 -2.18 -24.51 -30.30
CA MET A 1 -1.63 -25.78 -29.79
C MET A 1 -2.38 -26.11 -28.50
N ARG A 2 -3.47 -26.90 -28.60
CA ARG A 2 -4.37 -27.25 -27.48
C ARG A 2 -3.97 -28.63 -26.96
N TYR A 3 -4.07 -28.83 -25.64
CA TYR A 3 -3.76 -30.03 -24.85
C TYR A 3 -2.31 -30.20 -24.40
N LEU A 4 -2.02 -29.74 -23.16
CA LEU A 4 -1.19 -30.42 -22.15
C LEU A 4 -0.95 -29.45 -20.98
N LEU A 5 -1.62 -29.66 -19.84
CA LEU A 5 -1.16 -29.32 -18.47
C LEU A 5 -2.28 -29.56 -17.44
N LEU A 6 -2.54 -30.84 -17.18
CA LEU A 6 -3.23 -31.34 -15.98
C LEU A 6 -2.67 -32.76 -15.79
N PRO A 7 -1.49 -32.92 -15.15
CA PRO A 7 -1.47 -33.11 -13.70
C PRO A 7 -0.13 -32.65 -13.04
N LEU A 8 -0.16 -31.58 -12.24
CA LEU A 8 0.96 -31.25 -11.33
C LEU A 8 0.48 -30.85 -9.93
N LEU A 9 -0.72 -31.32 -9.54
CA LEU A 9 -1.45 -30.87 -8.35
C LEU A 9 -1.46 -31.88 -7.19
N VAL A 10 -0.62 -32.93 -7.20
CA VAL A 10 -0.66 -34.00 -6.18
C VAL A 10 0.72 -34.34 -5.55
N LEU A 11 1.79 -33.58 -5.80
CA LEU A 11 3.15 -33.93 -5.30
C LEU A 11 3.75 -33.02 -4.22
N PHE A 12 2.98 -32.09 -3.63
CA PHE A 12 3.41 -31.32 -2.46
C PHE A 12 2.40 -31.43 -1.32
N ALA A 13 2.35 -32.60 -0.70
CA ALA A 13 1.91 -32.72 0.69
C ALA A 13 3.16 -32.70 1.57
N PRO A 14 3.46 -31.60 2.29
CA PRO A 14 4.43 -31.69 3.36
C PRO A 14 3.81 -32.56 4.46
N LEU A 15 4.56 -33.57 4.90
CA LEU A 15 4.29 -34.32 6.13
C LEU A 15 4.46 -33.36 7.33
N CYS A 16 3.44 -32.54 7.59
CA CYS A 16 3.32 -31.81 8.85
C CYS A 16 3.00 -32.82 9.95
N TRP A 17 3.98 -33.13 10.79
CA TRP A 17 3.68 -33.59 12.14
C TRP A 17 3.16 -32.35 12.89
N SER A 18 1.84 -32.26 13.10
CA SER A 18 1.23 -31.13 13.81
C SER A 18 1.63 -31.14 15.29
N GLU A 19 1.83 -29.95 15.90
CA GLU A 19 2.06 -29.78 17.35
C GLU A 19 1.03 -30.52 18.23
N GLU A 20 -0.18 -30.81 17.72
CA GLU A 20 -1.22 -31.59 18.40
C GLU A 20 -0.78 -32.99 18.84
N ASP A 21 0.09 -33.67 18.08
CA ASP A 21 0.53 -35.02 18.43
C ASP A 21 1.58 -35.03 19.56
N ILE A 22 2.31 -33.93 19.74
CA ILE A 22 3.26 -33.74 20.86
C ILE A 22 2.50 -33.34 22.14
N ALA A 23 1.44 -32.54 22.02
CA ALA A 23 0.64 -32.08 23.16
C ALA A 23 -0.15 -33.21 23.87
N LYS A 24 -0.62 -34.22 23.12
CA LYS A 24 -1.34 -35.38 23.67
C LYS A 24 -0.52 -36.23 24.66
N ASN A 25 0.81 -36.19 24.60
CA ASN A 25 1.67 -36.97 25.49
C ASN A 25 1.99 -36.29 26.84
N LYS A 26 1.66 -35.00 27.05
CA LYS A 26 1.96 -34.26 28.30
C LYS A 26 0.75 -33.96 29.20
N CYS A 27 -0.47 -33.95 28.67
CA CYS A 27 -1.68 -33.66 29.47
C CYS A 27 -2.61 -34.89 29.56
N PRO A 28 -2.84 -35.46 30.76
CA PRO A 28 -3.81 -36.54 30.94
C PRO A 28 -5.27 -36.10 30.72
N ASN A 29 -5.57 -34.81 30.93
CA ASN A 29 -6.94 -34.25 30.95
C ASN A 29 -7.18 -33.17 29.88
N ASN A 30 -6.56 -33.28 28.70
CA ASN A 30 -6.57 -32.26 27.63
C ASN A 30 -5.76 -30.98 27.93
N TYR A 31 -5.28 -30.37 26.84
CA TYR A 31 -4.55 -29.11 26.82
C TYR A 31 -5.49 -27.92 27.07
N ALA A 32 -5.13 -27.03 28.01
CA ALA A 32 -5.96 -25.90 28.41
C ALA A 32 -5.38 -24.55 27.97
N ALA A 33 -4.09 -24.31 28.23
CA ALA A 33 -3.45 -23.03 27.95
C ALA A 33 -1.93 -23.16 27.79
N LYS A 34 -1.31 -22.22 27.09
CA LYS A 34 0.15 -22.07 27.02
C LYS A 34 0.58 -20.76 27.65
N VAL A 35 1.67 -20.78 28.42
CA VAL A 35 2.31 -19.57 28.94
C VAL A 35 3.03 -18.88 27.79
N VAL A 36 2.51 -17.74 27.32
CA VAL A 36 3.05 -17.01 26.16
C VAL A 36 3.86 -15.76 26.57
N SER A 37 3.72 -15.32 27.81
CA SER A 37 4.55 -14.27 28.40
C SER A 37 4.73 -14.53 29.89
N LEU A 38 5.93 -14.31 30.41
CA LEU A 38 6.30 -14.46 31.80
C LEU A 38 7.34 -13.41 32.19
N GLN A 39 6.98 -12.55 33.14
CA GLN A 39 7.87 -11.62 33.80
C GLN A 39 7.88 -11.97 35.28
N GLY A 40 9.01 -12.46 35.78
CA GLY A 40 9.13 -12.94 37.15
C GLY A 40 8.70 -14.40 37.30
N THR A 41 7.78 -14.70 38.22
CA THR A 41 7.43 -16.09 38.55
C THR A 41 5.91 -16.32 38.56
N LEU A 42 5.51 -17.40 37.89
CA LEU A 42 4.17 -17.96 37.90
C LEU A 42 4.30 -19.37 38.47
N TYR A 43 3.55 -19.69 39.52
CA TYR A 43 3.39 -21.07 39.96
C TYR A 43 2.12 -21.66 39.36
N PHE A 44 2.15 -22.95 39.05
CA PHE A 44 0.97 -23.69 38.68
C PHE A 44 0.88 -25.03 39.41
N ASP A 45 -0.34 -25.49 39.60
CA ASP A 45 -0.69 -26.77 40.21
C ASP A 45 -1.46 -27.59 39.17
N PRO A 46 -0.83 -28.61 38.55
CA PRO A 46 -1.34 -29.26 37.33
C PRO A 46 -2.66 -30.01 37.53
N ASP A 47 -2.89 -30.52 38.75
CA ASP A 47 -4.07 -31.34 39.09
C ASP A 47 -5.09 -30.60 39.97
N GLY A 48 -4.81 -29.36 40.37
CA GLY A 48 -5.61 -28.64 41.38
C GLY A 48 -5.50 -29.26 42.80
N LYS A 49 -4.50 -30.13 43.04
CA LYS A 49 -4.26 -30.88 44.29
C LYS A 49 -3.24 -30.21 45.22
N ARG A 50 -2.93 -28.94 44.98
CA ARG A 50 -1.97 -28.07 45.69
C ARG A 50 -0.50 -28.47 45.54
N HIS A 51 -0.12 -29.12 44.44
CA HIS A 51 1.29 -29.40 44.12
C HIS A 51 1.84 -28.27 43.25
N TRP A 52 2.23 -27.17 43.88
CA TRP A 52 2.72 -25.99 43.17
C TRP A 52 4.14 -26.20 42.62
N GLN A 53 4.31 -25.91 41.34
CA GLN A 53 5.61 -25.91 40.66
C GLN A 53 5.75 -24.64 39.80
N PRO A 54 6.98 -24.11 39.62
CA PRO A 54 7.19 -22.92 38.81
C PRO A 54 6.95 -23.23 37.33
N ALA A 55 6.18 -22.37 36.65
CA ALA A 55 5.97 -22.44 35.21
C ALA A 55 7.17 -21.85 34.44
N GLN A 56 7.43 -22.39 33.26
CA GLN A 56 8.37 -21.83 32.29
C GLN A 56 7.64 -21.12 31.15
N LEU A 57 8.36 -20.33 30.36
CA LEU A 57 7.82 -19.82 29.10
C LEU A 57 7.51 -21.01 28.17
N ASN A 58 6.41 -20.93 27.43
CA ASN A 58 5.86 -22.02 26.62
C ASN A 58 5.40 -23.26 27.41
N GLU A 59 5.36 -23.19 28.75
CA GLU A 59 4.79 -24.24 29.58
C GLU A 59 3.34 -24.49 29.20
N THR A 60 2.99 -25.77 29.09
CA THR A 60 1.66 -26.22 28.74
C THR A 60 0.88 -26.52 30.01
N LEU A 61 -0.23 -25.83 30.20
CA LEU A 61 -1.14 -26.01 31.33
C LEU A 61 -2.32 -26.88 30.89
N CYS A 62 -2.66 -27.87 31.71
CA CYS A 62 -3.74 -28.82 31.43
C CYS A 62 -5.05 -28.38 32.09
N GLU A 63 -6.17 -28.93 31.64
CA GLU A 63 -7.47 -28.69 32.29
C GLU A 63 -7.44 -29.11 33.76
N GLY A 64 -8.02 -28.30 34.64
CA GLY A 64 -7.98 -28.45 36.10
C GLY A 64 -6.80 -27.74 36.77
N SER A 65 -5.85 -27.20 35.99
CA SER A 65 -4.69 -26.51 36.56
C SER A 65 -5.11 -25.23 37.30
N ARG A 66 -4.46 -24.96 38.43
CA ARG A 66 -4.51 -23.65 39.09
C ARG A 66 -3.23 -22.90 38.87
N VAL A 67 -3.30 -21.58 38.69
CA VAL A 67 -2.15 -20.70 38.52
C VAL A 67 -2.15 -19.60 39.56
N GLN A 68 -0.96 -19.22 40.01
CA GLN A 68 -0.71 -18.15 40.98
C GLN A 68 0.47 -17.29 40.52
N VAL A 69 0.21 -16.01 40.27
CA VAL A 69 1.24 -15.03 39.92
C VAL A 69 1.85 -14.47 41.20
N GLU A 70 3.18 -14.55 41.33
CA GLU A 70 3.90 -14.03 42.49
C GLU A 70 3.88 -12.50 42.58
N ALA A 71 4.35 -11.97 43.71
CA ALA A 71 4.66 -10.55 43.83
C ALA A 71 5.69 -10.12 42.76
N ASN A 72 5.62 -8.86 42.32
CA ASN A 72 6.51 -8.28 41.30
C ASN A 72 6.57 -9.08 39.98
N SER A 73 5.51 -9.83 39.66
CA SER A 73 5.45 -10.72 38.49
C SER A 73 4.19 -10.46 37.66
N ARG A 74 4.26 -10.75 36.37
CA ARG A 74 3.15 -10.70 35.41
C ARG A 74 3.25 -11.90 34.47
N ALA A 75 2.13 -12.42 34.00
CA ALA A 75 2.13 -13.51 33.03
C ALA A 75 1.00 -13.35 32.02
N SER A 76 1.19 -13.85 30.80
CA SER A 76 0.11 -13.96 29.82
C SER A 76 -0.09 -15.42 29.43
N LEU A 77 -1.34 -15.86 29.39
CA LEU A 77 -1.74 -17.20 28.97
C LEU A 77 -2.55 -17.10 27.67
N LEU A 78 -2.33 -18.07 26.79
CA LEU A 78 -3.09 -18.27 25.57
C LEU A 78 -3.88 -19.56 25.74
N LEU A 79 -5.21 -19.47 25.77
CA LEU A 79 -6.10 -20.62 25.85
C LEU A 79 -6.23 -21.32 24.50
N THR A 80 -6.61 -22.60 24.51
CA THR A 80 -6.82 -23.42 23.30
C THR A 80 -7.88 -22.88 22.34
N ASN A 81 -8.84 -22.10 22.85
CA ASN A 81 -9.87 -21.45 22.04
C ASN A 81 -9.44 -20.07 21.49
N GLY A 82 -8.16 -19.71 21.62
CA GLY A 82 -7.60 -18.45 21.11
C GLY A 82 -7.83 -17.23 22.01
N ILE A 83 -8.37 -17.41 23.22
CA ILE A 83 -8.48 -16.32 24.20
C ILE A 83 -7.10 -16.05 24.79
N THR A 84 -6.68 -14.79 24.78
CA THR A 84 -5.45 -14.35 25.44
C THR A 84 -5.80 -13.61 26.71
N LEU A 85 -5.13 -13.94 27.82
CA LEU A 85 -5.29 -13.27 29.12
C LEU A 85 -3.94 -12.80 29.65
N ARG A 86 -3.93 -11.61 30.26
CA ARG A 86 -2.77 -11.06 30.98
C ARG A 86 -3.12 -10.93 32.46
N LEU A 87 -2.29 -11.51 33.30
CA LEU A 87 -2.45 -11.66 34.75
C LEU A 87 -1.49 -10.72 35.48
N ASP A 88 -2.01 -9.96 36.45
CA ASP A 88 -1.21 -9.10 37.33
C ASP A 88 -0.71 -9.86 38.58
N ALA A 89 0.21 -9.23 39.32
CA ALA A 89 0.75 -9.75 40.57
C ALA A 89 -0.36 -10.14 41.57
N GLY A 90 -0.21 -11.29 42.23
CA GLY A 90 -1.17 -11.78 43.22
C GLY A 90 -2.43 -12.42 42.64
N THR A 91 -2.49 -12.60 41.31
CA THR A 91 -3.64 -13.24 40.65
C THR A 91 -3.65 -14.75 40.88
N VAL A 92 -4.81 -15.28 41.25
CA VAL A 92 -5.06 -16.73 41.44
C VAL A 92 -6.25 -17.15 40.59
N LEU A 93 -6.02 -18.08 39.66
CA LEU A 93 -6.99 -18.50 38.64
C LEU A 93 -7.01 -20.04 38.49
N SER A 94 -8.19 -20.63 38.30
CA SER A 94 -8.35 -22.04 37.86
C SER A 94 -8.76 -22.12 36.40
N LEU A 95 -8.16 -23.06 35.67
CA LEU A 95 -8.44 -23.37 34.27
C LEU A 95 -9.37 -24.59 34.18
N ASN A 96 -10.69 -24.40 34.32
CA ASN A 96 -11.68 -25.49 34.34
C ASN A 96 -12.59 -25.47 33.11
N GLY A 97 -13.17 -26.62 32.72
CA GLY A 97 -14.23 -26.66 31.70
C GLY A 97 -13.79 -26.18 30.31
N LEU A 98 -12.52 -26.40 29.95
CA LEU A 98 -11.90 -25.97 28.69
C LEU A 98 -12.11 -27.02 27.60
N VAL A 99 -13.38 -27.36 27.34
CA VAL A 99 -13.76 -28.29 26.27
C VAL A 99 -14.01 -27.50 24.98
N PRO A 100 -13.50 -27.93 23.80
CA PRO A 100 -13.63 -27.20 22.54
C PRO A 100 -15.07 -26.77 22.19
N ASP A 101 -16.09 -27.53 22.63
CA ASP A 101 -17.50 -27.33 22.30
C ASP A 101 -18.38 -26.81 23.46
N LYS A 102 -17.79 -26.41 24.61
CA LYS A 102 -18.53 -25.83 25.75
C LYS A 102 -18.03 -24.42 26.09
N PRO A 103 -18.82 -23.61 26.82
CA PRO A 103 -18.34 -22.33 27.34
C PRO A 103 -17.16 -22.58 28.29
N THR A 104 -16.03 -21.94 28.01
CA THR A 104 -14.85 -21.91 28.88
C THR A 104 -15.21 -21.31 30.22
N LEU A 105 -14.90 -22.02 31.30
CA LEU A 105 -15.23 -21.63 32.67
C LEU A 105 -13.94 -21.30 33.44
N LEU A 106 -13.66 -20.01 33.61
CA LEU A 106 -12.51 -19.56 34.38
C LEU A 106 -12.94 -19.22 35.80
N GLU A 107 -12.28 -19.77 36.81
CA GLU A 107 -12.51 -19.39 38.21
C GLU A 107 -11.43 -18.40 38.66
N LEU A 108 -11.78 -17.12 38.77
CA LEU A 108 -10.90 -16.06 39.27
C LEU A 108 -11.17 -15.85 40.76
N PHE A 109 -10.22 -16.28 41.60
CA PHE A 109 -10.36 -16.18 43.05
C PHE A 109 -9.97 -14.80 43.57
N LYS A 110 -8.87 -14.24 43.06
CA LYS A 110 -8.31 -12.94 43.45
C LYS A 110 -7.38 -12.42 42.37
N GLY A 111 -7.22 -11.10 42.30
CA GLY A 111 -6.24 -10.41 41.44
C GLY A 111 -6.88 -9.68 40.28
N PHE A 112 -6.05 -9.33 39.29
CA PHE A 112 -6.44 -8.52 38.14
C PHE A 112 -6.12 -9.25 36.85
N VAL A 113 -7.10 -9.33 35.94
CA VAL A 113 -6.95 -9.99 34.65
C VAL A 113 -7.48 -9.12 33.52
N HIS A 114 -6.71 -9.00 32.45
CA HIS A 114 -7.12 -8.41 31.18
C HIS A 114 -7.35 -9.54 30.16
N PHE A 115 -8.49 -9.51 29.45
CA PHE A 115 -8.90 -10.54 28.50
C PHE A 115 -9.07 -9.98 27.10
N ILE A 116 -8.58 -10.71 26.11
CA ILE A 116 -8.93 -10.55 24.69
C ILE A 116 -9.62 -11.83 24.23
N SER A 117 -10.93 -11.75 23.93
CA SER A 117 -11.73 -12.87 23.42
C SER A 117 -12.42 -12.49 22.10
N ARG A 118 -12.21 -13.31 21.06
CA ARG A 118 -12.69 -13.03 19.69
C ARG A 118 -13.79 -13.98 19.19
N THR A 119 -14.23 -14.91 20.05
CA THR A 119 -15.36 -15.82 19.77
C THR A 119 -16.52 -15.50 20.71
N PRO A 120 -17.64 -14.94 20.21
CA PRO A 120 -18.77 -14.60 21.06
C PRO A 120 -19.40 -15.87 21.69
N LYS A 121 -19.73 -15.79 22.98
CA LYS A 121 -20.50 -16.77 23.78
C LYS A 121 -19.77 -18.04 24.30
N ARG A 122 -18.43 -18.06 24.34
CA ARG A 122 -17.67 -19.22 24.83
C ARG A 122 -16.78 -18.95 26.05
N LEU A 123 -16.98 -17.89 26.81
CA LEU A 123 -16.26 -17.66 28.06
C LEU A 123 -17.24 -17.22 29.16
N GLN A 124 -17.06 -17.75 30.37
CA GLN A 124 -17.69 -17.31 31.61
C GLN A 124 -16.62 -17.31 32.69
N ILE A 125 -16.52 -16.20 33.41
CA ILE A 125 -15.62 -16.02 34.55
C ILE A 125 -16.46 -16.06 35.81
N ASN A 126 -16.18 -17.05 36.64
CA ASN A 126 -16.78 -17.19 37.95
C ASN A 126 -15.86 -16.56 39.00
N THR A 127 -16.43 -15.76 39.87
CA THR A 127 -15.71 -15.15 41.00
C THR A 127 -16.52 -15.29 42.28
N PRO A 128 -15.91 -15.15 43.47
CA PRO A 128 -16.64 -15.20 44.73
C PRO A 128 -17.71 -14.11 44.93
N ILE A 129 -17.73 -13.06 44.08
CA ILE A 129 -18.54 -11.85 44.31
C ILE A 129 -19.54 -11.63 43.18
N ALA A 130 -19.06 -11.63 41.93
CA ALA A 130 -19.89 -11.45 40.74
C ALA A 130 -19.21 -12.06 39.50
N ASN A 131 -20.00 -12.76 38.70
CA ASN A 131 -19.55 -13.46 37.51
C ASN A 131 -19.62 -12.56 36.28
N ALA A 132 -18.76 -12.84 35.29
CA ALA A 132 -18.74 -12.13 34.02
C ALA A 132 -18.92 -13.11 32.85
N GLY A 133 -19.89 -12.82 31.99
CA GLY A 133 -20.12 -13.56 30.73
C GLY A 133 -19.87 -12.63 29.53
N PRO A 134 -18.74 -12.76 28.82
CA PRO A 134 -18.48 -12.01 27.59
C PRO A 134 -19.39 -12.39 26.42
N GLU A 135 -19.83 -11.38 25.69
CA GLU A 135 -20.54 -11.50 24.42
C GLU A 135 -19.58 -11.24 23.22
N GLY A 136 -18.31 -11.65 23.36
CA GLY A 136 -17.23 -11.46 22.38
C GLY A 136 -16.55 -10.10 22.55
N THR A 137 -15.46 -10.04 23.33
CA THR A 137 -14.98 -8.78 23.92
C THR A 137 -13.51 -8.74 24.33
N GLU A 138 -12.97 -7.50 24.40
CA GLU A 138 -11.80 -7.12 25.18
C GLU A 138 -12.28 -6.43 26.47
N PHE A 139 -11.89 -6.93 27.64
CA PHE A 139 -12.32 -6.39 28.94
C PHE A 139 -11.33 -6.73 30.06
N ALA A 140 -11.35 -5.96 31.14
CA ALA A 140 -10.54 -6.20 32.33
C ALA A 140 -11.42 -6.43 33.57
N MET A 141 -10.92 -7.23 34.50
CA MET A 141 -11.61 -7.56 35.75
C MET A 141 -10.64 -7.57 36.92
N SER A 142 -11.08 -7.02 38.05
CA SER A 142 -10.37 -7.07 39.33
C SER A 142 -11.25 -7.70 40.40
N VAL A 143 -10.68 -8.59 41.21
CA VAL A 143 -11.37 -9.24 42.33
C VAL A 143 -10.48 -9.19 43.57
N ASP A 144 -11.03 -8.68 44.65
CA ASP A 144 -10.45 -8.78 45.99
C ASP A 144 -11.42 -9.52 46.94
N ASP A 145 -11.11 -9.53 48.24
CA ASP A 145 -11.89 -10.30 49.23
C ASP A 145 -13.30 -9.73 49.47
N ASN A 146 -13.56 -8.48 49.07
CA ASN A 146 -14.79 -7.72 49.33
C ASN A 146 -15.44 -7.11 48.08
N ASN A 147 -14.69 -6.85 47.01
CA ASN A 147 -15.15 -6.17 45.80
C ASN A 147 -14.76 -6.91 44.51
N ALA A 148 -15.63 -6.82 43.50
CA ALA A 148 -15.31 -7.16 42.12
C ALA A 148 -15.65 -5.98 41.20
N SER A 149 -14.73 -5.64 40.31
CA SER A 149 -14.87 -4.55 39.34
C SER A 149 -14.59 -5.05 37.92
N LEU A 150 -15.28 -4.49 36.92
CA LEU A 150 -15.14 -4.88 35.51
C LEU A 150 -15.18 -3.65 34.59
N TRP A 151 -14.35 -3.64 33.55
CA TRP A 151 -14.26 -2.58 32.54
C TRP A 151 -14.28 -3.17 31.11
N VAL A 152 -15.09 -2.62 30.22
CA VAL A 152 -15.23 -3.12 28.82
C VAL A 152 -14.56 -2.17 27.83
N TYR A 153 -13.67 -2.71 26.99
CA TYR A 153 -12.97 -1.98 25.92
C TYR A 153 -13.62 -2.20 24.55
N GLU A 154 -14.03 -3.44 24.26
CA GLU A 154 -14.63 -3.84 22.98
C GLU A 154 -15.77 -4.82 23.21
N GLY A 155 -16.83 -4.74 22.39
CA GLY A 155 -18.05 -5.56 22.47
C GLY A 155 -18.87 -5.37 23.77
N GLY A 156 -19.57 -6.40 24.26
CA GLY A 156 -20.41 -6.34 25.48
C GLY A 156 -20.15 -7.42 26.53
N VAL A 157 -20.27 -7.08 27.81
CA VAL A 157 -20.10 -8.03 28.93
C VAL A 157 -21.31 -7.99 29.86
N LYS A 158 -21.85 -9.16 30.21
CA LYS A 158 -22.85 -9.28 31.28
C LYS A 158 -22.13 -9.52 32.61
N PHE A 159 -22.33 -8.62 33.57
CA PHE A 159 -21.78 -8.73 34.92
C PHE A 159 -22.92 -8.99 35.92
N PHE A 160 -22.86 -10.12 36.65
CA PHE A 160 -24.04 -10.63 37.37
C PHE A 160 -23.70 -11.44 38.62
N ASN A 161 -24.62 -11.45 39.58
CA ASN A 161 -24.62 -12.39 40.70
C ASN A 161 -26.08 -12.73 41.10
N GLU A 162 -26.27 -13.46 42.19
CA GLU A 162 -27.61 -13.86 42.67
C GLU A 162 -28.54 -12.68 43.00
N LYS A 163 -27.99 -11.48 43.25
CA LYS A 163 -28.75 -10.28 43.62
C LYS A 163 -29.16 -9.42 42.43
N GLY A 164 -28.53 -9.59 41.27
CA GLY A 164 -28.87 -8.83 40.06
C GLY A 164 -27.84 -8.95 38.94
N SER A 165 -28.11 -8.27 37.81
CA SER A 165 -27.20 -8.24 36.66
C SER A 165 -27.21 -6.90 35.94
N VAL A 166 -26.07 -6.52 35.39
CA VAL A 166 -25.87 -5.35 34.53
C VAL A 166 -25.24 -5.81 33.22
N ARG A 167 -25.66 -5.22 32.09
CA ARG A 167 -25.01 -5.39 30.79
C ARG A 167 -24.19 -4.14 30.50
N LEU A 168 -22.91 -4.34 30.19
CA LEU A 168 -21.94 -3.29 29.92
C LEU A 168 -21.58 -3.26 28.43
N SER A 169 -21.52 -2.05 27.89
CA SER A 169 -21.09 -1.71 26.54
C SER A 169 -19.67 -1.12 26.54
N PRO A 170 -19.01 -0.94 25.38
CA PRO A 170 -17.67 -0.37 25.32
C PRO A 170 -17.61 1.00 26.02
N GLY A 171 -16.59 1.20 26.85
CA GLY A 171 -16.42 2.43 27.63
C GLY A 171 -17.13 2.44 28.99
N GLN A 172 -17.85 1.37 29.37
CA GLN A 172 -18.54 1.28 30.65
C GLN A 172 -17.79 0.38 31.65
N GLY A 173 -18.05 0.62 32.94
CA GLY A 173 -17.59 -0.25 34.03
C GLY A 173 -18.72 -0.58 35.00
N ALA A 174 -18.47 -1.56 35.86
CA ALA A 174 -19.35 -1.87 36.99
C ALA A 174 -18.55 -2.38 38.17
N GLN A 175 -19.15 -2.23 39.35
CA GLN A 175 -18.64 -2.77 40.60
C GLN A 175 -19.73 -3.55 41.34
N ALA A 176 -19.33 -4.61 42.03
CA ALA A 176 -20.16 -5.36 42.95
C ALA A 176 -19.39 -5.51 44.28
N GLN A 177 -20.05 -5.15 45.38
CA GLN A 177 -19.58 -5.50 46.72
C GLN A 177 -20.14 -6.87 47.12
N LYS A 178 -19.43 -7.59 47.97
CA LYS A 178 -19.87 -8.89 48.49
C LYS A 178 -21.28 -8.81 49.07
N GLY A 179 -22.19 -9.61 48.50
CA GLY A 179 -23.60 -9.68 48.92
C GLY A 179 -24.53 -8.61 48.34
N GLN A 180 -24.03 -7.70 47.50
CA GLN A 180 -24.84 -6.67 46.82
C GLN A 180 -24.95 -6.94 45.31
N ALA A 181 -25.98 -6.39 44.66
CA ALA A 181 -26.13 -6.48 43.21
C ALA A 181 -25.06 -5.62 42.49
N PRO A 182 -24.55 -6.05 41.31
CA PRO A 182 -23.64 -5.24 40.51
C PRO A 182 -24.27 -3.92 40.10
N GLN A 183 -23.52 -2.84 40.16
CA GLN A 183 -23.95 -1.49 39.77
C GLN A 183 -23.07 -0.95 38.65
N ALA A 184 -23.70 -0.51 37.57
CA ALA A 184 -23.00 0.17 36.47
C ALA A 184 -22.52 1.55 36.94
N HIS A 185 -21.31 1.92 36.56
CA HIS A 185 -20.84 3.29 36.63
C HIS A 185 -20.24 3.71 35.28
N ILE A 186 -20.40 4.98 34.92
CA ILE A 186 -19.68 5.55 33.80
C ILE A 186 -18.29 5.91 34.32
N ASP A 187 -17.28 5.14 33.91
CA ASP A 187 -15.89 5.51 34.12
C ASP A 187 -15.44 6.35 32.92
N ILE A 188 -14.83 7.50 33.18
CA ILE A 188 -14.36 8.41 32.12
C ILE A 188 -13.12 7.81 31.44
N LYS A 189 -12.38 6.91 32.11
CA LYS A 189 -11.13 6.34 31.60
C LYS A 189 -10.95 4.86 31.98
N PRO A 190 -11.75 3.94 31.40
CA PRO A 190 -11.47 2.49 31.48
C PRO A 190 -10.02 2.14 31.08
N LYS A 191 -9.39 2.96 30.24
CA LYS A 191 -7.97 2.86 29.84
C LYS A 191 -6.97 2.88 31.01
N ASP A 192 -7.30 3.52 32.13
CA ASP A 192 -6.39 3.62 33.27
C ASP A 192 -6.33 2.29 34.07
N ALA A 193 -7.33 1.42 33.91
CA ALA A 193 -7.42 0.14 34.62
C ALA A 193 -6.33 -0.86 34.20
N VAL A 194 -5.78 -0.75 32.98
CA VAL A 194 -4.71 -1.63 32.47
C VAL A 194 -3.36 -0.93 32.40
N ASN A 195 -3.16 0.20 33.09
CA ASN A 195 -1.86 0.88 33.13
C ASN A 195 -0.74 0.00 33.71
N TRP A 196 -1.08 -0.94 34.60
CA TRP A 196 -0.14 -1.95 35.11
C TRP A 196 0.37 -2.90 34.01
N ALA A 197 -0.36 -3.05 32.90
CA ALA A 197 0.02 -3.90 31.79
C ALA A 197 1.08 -3.25 30.88
N LEU A 198 1.28 -1.93 30.99
CA LEU A 198 2.17 -1.16 30.12
C LEU A 198 3.62 -1.67 30.13
N TYR A 199 4.26 -1.55 28.98
CA TYR A 199 5.68 -1.81 28.78
C TYR A 199 6.47 -0.52 28.96
N TYR A 200 7.48 -0.54 29.84
CA TYR A 200 8.39 0.57 30.06
C TYR A 200 9.71 0.29 29.34
N PRO A 201 10.20 1.18 28.45
CA PRO A 201 11.49 1.02 27.81
C PRO A 201 12.61 0.87 28.86
N PRO A 202 13.44 -0.19 28.77
CA PRO A 202 14.45 -0.44 29.78
C PRO A 202 15.62 0.52 29.62
N ILE A 203 15.84 1.36 30.65
CA ILE A 203 17.05 2.19 30.78
C ILE A 203 17.78 1.80 32.06
N LEU A 204 18.90 1.10 31.92
CA LEU A 204 19.73 0.74 33.06
C LEU A 204 20.83 1.79 33.26
N PRO A 205 21.20 2.11 34.50
CA PRO A 205 22.30 3.01 34.77
C PRO A 205 23.65 2.39 34.34
N TYR A 206 24.28 2.99 33.33
CA TYR A 206 25.64 2.62 32.93
C TYR A 206 26.64 3.12 33.99
N PRO A 207 27.48 2.23 34.57
CA PRO A 207 28.38 2.62 35.64
C PRO A 207 29.51 3.51 35.14
N GLU A 208 29.88 4.52 35.94
CA GLU A 208 31.05 5.34 35.66
C GLU A 208 32.33 4.52 35.91
N ALA A 209 33.41 4.83 35.19
CA ALA A 209 34.66 4.07 35.27
C ALA A 209 35.28 4.01 36.67
N ALA A 210 34.92 4.95 37.57
CA ALA A 210 35.40 5.03 38.94
C ALA A 210 34.49 4.34 39.98
N THR A 211 33.34 3.79 39.58
CA THR A 211 32.35 3.25 40.54
C THR A 211 32.70 1.82 40.97
N ASN A 212 32.97 1.60 42.26
CA ASN A 212 33.06 0.26 42.83
C ASN A 212 31.63 -0.29 43.07
N ILE A 213 31.17 -1.15 42.17
CA ILE A 213 29.83 -1.73 42.22
C ILE A 213 29.82 -3.02 43.04
N ASP A 214 28.91 -3.11 44.00
CA ASP A 214 28.66 -4.33 44.77
C ASP A 214 28.42 -5.53 43.84
N SER A 215 29.04 -6.67 44.16
CA SER A 215 28.95 -7.90 43.36
C SER A 215 27.52 -8.39 43.17
N ASN A 216 26.63 -8.21 44.16
CA ASN A 216 25.23 -8.58 44.08
C ASN A 216 24.47 -7.66 43.13
N ILE A 217 24.76 -6.36 43.11
CA ILE A 217 24.14 -5.42 42.15
C ILE A 217 24.58 -5.76 40.73
N ARG A 218 25.88 -6.05 40.52
CA ARG A 218 26.39 -6.49 39.21
C ARG A 218 25.71 -7.79 38.73
N THR A 219 25.58 -8.76 39.64
CA THR A 219 24.90 -10.02 39.32
C THR A 219 23.42 -9.80 39.07
N ALA A 220 22.75 -8.90 39.79
CA ALA A 220 21.35 -8.55 39.53
C ALA A 220 21.15 -7.93 38.15
N ILE A 221 22.07 -7.07 37.69
CA ILE A 221 22.05 -6.52 36.33
C ILE A 221 22.19 -7.65 35.29
N GLN A 222 23.09 -8.61 35.52
CA GLN A 222 23.25 -9.77 34.63
C GLN A 222 22.02 -10.69 34.64
N ASP A 223 21.46 -10.97 35.83
CA ASP A 223 20.22 -11.74 35.99
C ASP A 223 19.10 -11.07 35.19
N TYR A 224 18.94 -9.74 35.31
CA TYR A 224 17.97 -8.97 34.54
C TYR A 224 18.22 -9.02 33.02
N ARG A 225 19.47 -8.82 32.56
CA ARG A 225 19.81 -8.89 31.13
C ARG A 225 19.48 -10.25 30.52
N GLN A 226 19.55 -11.32 31.31
CA GLN A 226 19.18 -12.68 30.91
C GLN A 226 17.68 -12.99 31.11
N GLY A 227 16.83 -11.97 31.30
CA GLY A 227 15.38 -12.14 31.49
C GLY A 227 14.95 -12.57 32.89
N ARG A 228 15.89 -12.74 33.83
CA ARG A 228 15.64 -13.26 35.19
C ARG A 228 15.31 -12.13 36.17
N SER A 229 14.33 -11.28 35.83
CA SER A 229 13.99 -10.06 36.59
C SER A 229 13.60 -10.33 38.05
N ASN A 230 12.91 -11.44 38.35
CA ASN A 230 12.60 -11.77 39.75
C ASN A 230 13.84 -12.21 40.54
N ALA A 231 14.77 -12.96 39.91
CA ALA A 231 16.04 -13.29 40.55
C ALA A 231 16.86 -12.03 40.85
N ALA A 232 16.86 -11.07 39.91
CA ALA A 232 17.50 -9.78 40.07
C ALA A 232 16.89 -8.97 41.23
N LEU A 233 15.56 -8.81 41.26
CA LEU A 233 14.87 -8.09 42.33
C LEU A 233 15.02 -8.78 43.70
N SER A 234 14.84 -10.10 43.76
CA SER A 234 15.04 -10.89 44.98
C SER A 234 16.46 -10.75 45.53
N ARG A 235 17.47 -10.65 44.66
CA ARG A 235 18.86 -10.42 45.06
C ARG A 235 19.05 -9.02 45.63
N LEU A 236 18.46 -8.01 44.98
CA LEU A 236 18.51 -6.62 45.43
C LEU A 236 17.80 -6.44 46.78
N ASP A 237 16.62 -7.03 46.96
CA ASP A 237 15.83 -6.88 48.20
C ASP A 237 16.48 -7.54 49.43
N ARG A 238 17.41 -8.48 49.22
CA ARG A 238 18.20 -9.10 50.31
C ARG A 238 19.39 -8.26 50.75
N LEU A 239 19.71 -7.16 50.06
CA LEU A 239 20.81 -6.29 50.45
C LEU A 239 20.48 -5.56 51.76
N PRO A 240 21.37 -5.62 52.77
CA PRO A 240 21.16 -4.92 54.03
C PRO A 240 21.14 -3.40 53.81
N PRO A 241 20.43 -2.62 54.65
CA PRO A 241 20.27 -1.17 54.47
C PRO A 241 21.60 -0.40 54.28
N GLY A 242 22.68 -0.82 54.94
CA GLY A 242 24.01 -0.20 54.79
C GLY A 242 24.67 -0.41 53.41
N GLN A 243 24.16 -1.32 52.59
CA GLN A 243 24.62 -1.58 51.22
C GLN A 243 23.67 -1.04 50.14
N GLN A 244 22.53 -0.45 50.53
CA GLN A 244 21.56 0.18 49.64
C GLN A 244 22.03 1.59 49.24
N THR A 245 23.07 1.64 48.39
CA THR A 245 23.65 2.88 47.87
C THR A 245 22.69 3.61 46.92
N PRO A 246 22.95 4.88 46.54
CA PRO A 246 22.20 5.52 45.45
C PRO A 246 22.20 4.69 44.16
N TYR A 247 23.30 4.02 43.81
CA TYR A 247 23.35 3.15 42.64
C TYR A 247 22.41 1.95 42.76
N PHE A 248 22.21 1.41 43.97
CA PHE A 248 21.20 0.37 44.23
C PHE A 248 19.79 0.84 43.86
N HIS A 249 19.36 2.01 44.35
CA HIS A 249 18.02 2.54 44.04
C HIS A 249 17.84 2.83 42.54
N LYS A 250 18.89 3.26 41.83
CA LYS A 250 18.86 3.44 40.37
C LYS A 250 18.61 2.13 39.64
N VAL A 251 19.33 1.07 40.01
CA VAL A 251 19.19 -0.25 39.39
C VAL A 251 17.85 -0.89 39.74
N ARG A 252 17.46 -0.88 41.02
CA ARG A 252 16.18 -1.47 41.46
C ARG A 252 15.00 -0.73 40.85
N GLY A 253 15.00 0.61 40.85
CA GLY A 253 13.97 1.41 40.22
C GLY A 253 13.81 1.10 38.73
N ALA A 254 14.92 0.98 37.99
CA ALA A 254 14.89 0.60 36.57
C ALA A 254 14.30 -0.80 36.32
N ILE A 255 14.70 -1.81 37.12
CA ILE A 255 14.18 -3.17 36.99
C ILE A 255 12.71 -3.24 37.41
N LEU A 256 12.29 -2.51 38.45
CA LEU A 256 10.88 -2.42 38.87
C LEU A 256 9.99 -1.87 37.76
N LEU A 257 10.45 -0.86 37.00
CA LEU A 257 9.71 -0.37 35.84
C LEU A 257 9.55 -1.43 34.76
N SER A 258 10.57 -2.24 34.48
CA SER A 258 10.48 -3.32 33.48
C SER A 258 9.37 -4.34 33.81
N VAL A 259 9.11 -4.60 35.10
CA VAL A 259 8.05 -5.50 35.57
C VAL A 259 6.74 -4.77 35.91
N GLY A 260 6.62 -3.48 35.54
CA GLY A 260 5.40 -2.68 35.69
C GLY A 260 5.12 -2.17 37.11
N GLN A 261 6.09 -2.30 38.03
CA GLN A 261 5.97 -1.85 39.43
C GLN A 261 6.34 -0.37 39.56
N ASP A 262 5.63 0.49 38.83
CA ASP A 262 5.90 1.93 38.75
C ASP A 262 5.79 2.64 40.11
N LYS A 263 4.86 2.22 40.97
CA LYS A 263 4.71 2.75 42.33
C LYS A 263 5.95 2.50 43.19
N LEU A 264 6.52 1.29 43.15
CA LEU A 264 7.73 0.95 43.90
C LEU A 264 8.94 1.66 43.29
N ALA A 265 9.03 1.73 41.96
CA ALA A 265 10.08 2.49 41.29
C ALA A 265 10.04 3.99 41.66
N LEU A 266 8.85 4.59 41.76
CA LEU A 266 8.68 5.98 42.22
C LEU A 266 9.15 6.20 43.66
N GLN A 267 9.07 5.18 44.54
CA GLN A 267 9.64 5.27 45.89
C GLN A 267 11.16 5.34 45.84
N ASP A 268 11.81 4.48 45.06
CA ASP A 268 13.27 4.52 44.86
C ASP A 268 13.73 5.85 44.24
N ILE A 269 13.01 6.33 43.23
CA ILE A 269 13.23 7.63 42.61
C ILE A 269 13.08 8.77 43.64
N HIS A 270 12.06 8.70 44.49
CA HIS A 270 11.86 9.72 45.52
C HIS A 270 13.03 9.75 46.51
N THR A 271 13.47 8.59 47.00
CA THR A 271 14.66 8.47 47.86
C THR A 271 15.89 9.11 47.20
N LEU A 272 16.13 8.84 45.92
CA LEU A 272 17.24 9.44 45.17
C LEU A 272 17.13 10.97 45.10
N LEU A 273 15.95 11.49 44.77
CA LEU A 273 15.73 12.94 44.61
C LEU A 273 15.70 13.70 45.94
N THR A 274 15.34 13.06 47.04
CA THR A 274 15.46 13.64 48.39
C THR A 274 16.92 13.85 48.77
N HIS A 275 17.81 12.92 48.41
CA HIS A 275 19.24 13.04 48.66
C HIS A 275 19.94 13.98 47.67
N ASN A 276 19.57 13.91 46.39
CA ASN A 276 20.08 14.78 45.33
C ASN A 276 18.94 15.18 44.36
N PRO A 277 18.41 16.41 44.46
CA PRO A 277 17.34 16.89 43.58
C PRO A 277 17.69 16.92 42.07
N ASN A 278 18.98 16.87 41.75
CA ASN A 278 19.51 16.80 40.40
C ASN A 278 20.21 15.46 40.15
N ASP A 279 19.68 14.35 40.67
CA ASP A 279 20.17 13.03 40.28
C ASP A 279 19.73 12.71 38.83
N ALA A 280 20.69 12.57 37.93
CA ALA A 280 20.43 12.43 36.50
C ALA A 280 19.64 11.16 36.17
N GLU A 281 20.00 10.02 36.75
CA GLU A 281 19.32 8.74 36.51
C GLU A 281 17.91 8.72 37.10
N ALA A 282 17.68 9.31 38.28
CA ALA A 282 16.34 9.45 38.84
C ALA A 282 15.42 10.29 37.93
N LEU A 283 15.92 11.42 37.43
CA LEU A 283 15.21 12.27 36.47
C LEU A 283 14.95 11.55 35.13
N ALA A 284 15.91 10.75 34.66
CA ALA A 284 15.77 9.93 33.45
C ALA A 284 14.68 8.86 33.62
N LEU A 285 14.62 8.18 34.77
CA LEU A 285 13.56 7.21 35.08
C LEU A 285 12.18 7.88 35.18
N GLN A 286 12.08 9.06 35.81
CA GLN A 286 10.83 9.84 35.80
C GLN A 286 10.39 10.24 34.39
N SER A 287 11.34 10.59 33.52
CA SER A 287 11.06 10.90 32.12
C SER A 287 10.42 9.71 31.40
N VAL A 288 10.95 8.49 31.59
CA VAL A 288 10.39 7.27 30.98
C VAL A 288 8.99 6.96 31.51
N ILE A 289 8.73 7.16 32.81
CA ILE A 289 7.39 7.02 33.39
C ILE A 289 6.42 8.02 32.74
N ALA A 290 6.81 9.30 32.66
CA ALA A 290 6.00 10.35 32.03
C ALA A 290 5.72 10.03 30.56
N LEU A 291 6.71 9.55 29.80
CA LEU A 291 6.56 9.16 28.41
C LEU A 291 5.56 8.02 28.24
N THR A 292 5.70 6.96 29.03
CA THR A 292 4.81 5.77 28.99
C THR A 292 3.37 6.12 29.37
N GLN A 293 3.19 7.14 30.23
CA GLN A 293 1.89 7.71 30.59
C GLN A 293 1.40 8.79 29.60
N ASN A 294 2.03 8.88 28.42
CA ASN A 294 1.73 9.81 27.33
C ASN A 294 1.84 11.31 27.69
N ARG A 295 2.65 11.64 28.70
CA ARG A 295 2.97 13.03 29.11
C ARG A 295 4.29 13.48 28.45
N LYS A 296 4.25 13.62 27.13
CA LYS A 296 5.43 13.83 26.25
C LYS A 296 6.25 15.08 26.58
N ASP A 297 5.62 16.22 26.87
CA ASP A 297 6.33 17.47 27.18
C ASP A 297 6.98 17.46 28.57
N GLU A 298 6.34 16.82 29.54
CA GLU A 298 6.92 16.58 30.87
C GLU A 298 8.13 15.65 30.76
N ALA A 299 7.99 14.54 30.01
CA ALA A 299 9.09 13.61 29.76
C ALA A 299 10.32 14.32 29.17
N TYR A 300 10.13 15.19 28.18
CA TYR A 300 11.21 15.98 27.58
C TYR A 300 11.86 16.96 28.57
N THR A 301 11.05 17.64 29.38
CA THR A 301 11.56 18.55 30.41
C THR A 301 12.43 17.79 31.42
N LEU A 302 11.96 16.64 31.89
CA LEU A 302 12.69 15.77 32.81
C LEU A 302 13.98 15.21 32.19
N ALA A 303 13.94 14.76 30.94
CA ALA A 303 15.12 14.25 30.25
C ALA A 303 16.20 15.33 30.01
N ASN A 304 15.80 16.55 29.64
CA ASN A 304 16.77 17.66 29.52
C ASN A 304 17.38 18.05 30.86
N ARG A 305 16.58 18.02 31.93
CA ARG A 305 17.10 18.20 33.29
C ARG A 305 18.07 17.09 33.68
N ALA A 306 17.79 15.84 33.31
CA ALA A 306 18.71 14.72 33.52
C ALA A 306 20.06 14.92 32.80
N VAL A 307 20.04 15.31 31.52
CA VAL A 307 21.26 15.61 30.75
C VAL A 307 22.00 16.82 31.32
N SER A 308 21.28 17.85 31.75
CA SER A 308 21.88 19.04 32.37
C SER A 308 22.49 18.74 33.74
N ALA A 309 21.90 17.82 34.49
CA ALA A 309 22.39 17.35 35.78
C ALA A 309 23.68 16.53 35.65
N ASN A 310 23.78 15.68 34.62
CA ASN A 310 25.02 14.96 34.29
C ASN A 310 25.21 14.84 32.77
N PRO A 311 26.01 15.72 32.14
CA PRO A 311 26.30 15.67 30.71
C PRO A 311 27.14 14.46 30.26
N GLN A 312 27.62 13.62 31.19
CA GLN A 312 28.33 12.38 30.89
C GLN A 312 27.47 11.12 31.10
N SER A 313 26.19 11.27 31.45
CA SER A 313 25.28 10.13 31.66
C SER A 313 24.69 9.62 30.33
N ALA A 314 25.13 8.45 29.87
CA ALA A 314 24.54 7.77 28.72
C ALA A 314 23.05 7.43 28.93
N THR A 315 22.66 7.16 30.18
CA THR A 315 21.27 6.90 30.59
C THR A 315 20.39 8.14 30.37
N ALA A 316 20.89 9.32 30.75
CA ALA A 316 20.17 10.58 30.54
C ALA A 316 19.97 10.89 29.05
N TYR A 317 21.00 10.67 28.23
CA TYR A 317 20.89 10.80 26.77
C TYR A 317 19.95 9.75 26.13
N SER A 318 19.88 8.54 26.69
CA SER A 318 18.92 7.53 26.25
C SER A 318 17.48 7.95 26.58
N ALA A 319 17.23 8.47 27.79
CA ALA A 319 15.92 9.03 28.15
C ALA A 319 15.56 10.24 27.28
N LEU A 320 16.51 11.13 26.98
CA LEU A 320 16.31 12.23 26.04
C LEU A 320 15.98 11.73 24.64
N SER A 321 16.65 10.68 24.18
CA SER A 321 16.34 10.02 22.92
C SER A 321 14.90 9.50 22.88
N TYR A 322 14.42 8.85 23.94
CA TYR A 322 13.02 8.41 24.04
C TYR A 322 12.03 9.58 24.10
N ALA A 323 12.34 10.63 24.87
CA ALA A 323 11.46 11.78 25.00
C ALA A 323 11.37 12.62 23.70
N GLU A 324 12.49 12.83 23.01
CA GLU A 324 12.54 13.50 21.70
C GLU A 324 11.85 12.66 20.63
N GLN A 325 12.01 11.33 20.66
CA GLN A 325 11.19 10.44 19.82
C GLN A 325 9.72 10.69 20.13
N GLY A 326 9.28 10.64 21.40
CA GLY A 326 7.90 10.92 21.81
C GLY A 326 7.34 12.25 21.29
N ARG A 327 8.18 13.29 21.16
CA ARG A 327 7.85 14.63 20.63
C ARG A 327 8.04 14.80 19.12
N PHE A 328 8.22 13.70 18.38
CA PHE A 328 8.36 13.72 16.92
C PHE A 328 9.64 14.40 16.42
N GLN A 329 10.72 14.42 17.21
CA GLN A 329 12.00 15.04 16.89
C GLN A 329 13.11 14.00 16.63
N LEU A 330 13.01 13.23 15.54
CA LEU A 330 13.90 12.09 15.28
C LEU A 330 15.38 12.43 15.16
N ASP A 331 15.73 13.50 14.44
CA ASP A 331 17.15 13.86 14.28
C ASP A 331 17.78 14.20 15.63
N LYS A 332 17.01 14.82 16.54
CA LYS A 332 17.43 15.06 17.93
C LYS A 332 17.49 13.77 18.73
N ALA A 333 16.50 12.89 18.56
CA ALA A 333 16.48 11.58 19.22
C ALA A 333 17.68 10.71 18.82
N GLN A 334 18.03 10.68 17.53
CA GLN A 334 19.19 9.97 16.98
C GLN A 334 20.49 10.63 17.43
N SER A 335 20.56 11.97 17.46
CA SER A 335 21.71 12.70 18.00
C SER A 335 21.95 12.35 19.47
N ALA A 336 20.88 12.34 20.29
CA ALA A 336 20.97 11.92 21.69
C ALA A 336 21.40 10.45 21.84
N ALA A 337 20.86 9.52 21.04
CA ALA A 337 21.30 8.11 21.04
C ALA A 337 22.77 7.96 20.61
N THR A 338 23.21 8.71 19.60
CA THR A 338 24.61 8.73 19.13
C THR A 338 25.55 9.29 20.19
N GLN A 339 25.09 10.28 20.96
CA GLN A 339 25.86 10.77 22.10
C GLN A 339 25.94 9.70 23.21
N ALA A 340 24.86 8.97 23.47
CA ALA A 340 24.88 7.84 24.40
C ALA A 340 25.88 6.75 23.97
N THR A 341 25.98 6.42 22.67
CA THR A 341 26.98 5.44 22.17
C THR A 341 28.42 5.92 22.34
N LYS A 342 28.67 7.24 22.30
CA LYS A 342 30.02 7.80 22.56
C LYS A 342 30.40 7.73 24.03
N LEU A 343 29.43 7.94 24.92
CA LEU A 343 29.63 7.90 26.37
C LEU A 343 29.73 6.47 26.92
N ALA A 344 29.00 5.53 26.30
CA ALA A 344 28.98 4.12 26.68
C ALA A 344 29.21 3.20 25.46
N PRO A 345 30.41 3.21 24.84
CA PRO A 345 30.67 2.46 23.60
C PRO A 345 30.59 0.93 23.76
N HIS A 346 30.67 0.42 25.00
CA HIS A 346 30.59 -1.00 25.32
C HIS A 346 29.22 -1.41 25.88
N ASP A 347 28.19 -0.57 25.75
CA ASP A 347 26.83 -0.90 26.15
C ASP A 347 25.96 -1.24 24.94
N ALA A 348 25.55 -2.50 24.82
CA ALA A 348 24.70 -2.96 23.72
C ALA A 348 23.37 -2.19 23.65
N MET A 349 22.83 -1.71 24.79
CA MET A 349 21.52 -1.04 24.83
C MET A 349 21.52 0.27 24.07
N VAL A 350 22.60 1.07 24.17
CA VAL A 350 22.68 2.36 23.46
C VAL A 350 22.88 2.16 21.96
N TRP A 351 23.59 1.11 21.55
CA TRP A 351 23.72 0.71 20.14
C TRP A 351 22.40 0.19 19.56
N ALA A 352 21.67 -0.65 20.29
CA ALA A 352 20.36 -1.12 19.89
C ALA A 352 19.36 0.04 19.76
N ARG A 353 19.43 1.03 20.67
CA ARG A 353 18.63 2.25 20.61
C ARG A 353 18.96 3.10 19.38
N LYS A 354 20.25 3.24 19.04
CA LYS A 354 20.69 3.92 17.81
C LYS A 354 20.17 3.20 16.57
N ALA A 355 20.34 1.88 16.50
CA ALA A 355 19.88 1.05 15.40
C ALA A 355 18.35 1.18 15.18
N GLU A 356 17.57 1.20 16.26
CA GLU A 356 16.10 1.39 16.19
C GLU A 356 15.72 2.73 15.55
N LEU A 357 16.40 3.82 15.91
CA LEU A 357 16.12 5.14 15.34
C LEU A 357 16.57 5.23 13.88
N GLU A 358 17.67 4.58 13.53
CA GLU A 358 18.13 4.47 12.15
C GLU A 358 17.14 3.67 11.28
N LEU A 359 16.56 2.58 11.80
CA LEU A 359 15.44 1.89 11.13
C LEU A 359 14.25 2.82 10.92
N ALA A 360 13.86 3.55 11.96
CA ALA A 360 12.75 4.49 11.91
C ALA A 360 12.97 5.59 10.84
N GLN A 361 14.22 6.01 10.63
CA GLN A 361 14.61 6.98 9.61
C GLN A 361 14.83 6.40 8.21
N GLY A 362 14.77 5.07 8.02
CA GLY A 362 15.02 4.38 6.75
C GLY A 362 16.50 4.21 6.41
N LEU A 363 17.37 4.37 7.40
CA LEU A 363 18.82 4.23 7.30
C LEU A 363 19.21 2.76 7.48
N THR A 364 18.64 1.87 6.65
CA THR A 364 18.67 0.41 6.86
C THR A 364 20.07 -0.17 7.05
N SER A 365 21.07 0.28 6.29
CA SER A 365 22.44 -0.24 6.44
C SER A 365 23.20 0.33 7.62
N GLN A 366 22.97 1.59 7.99
CA GLN A 366 23.57 2.17 9.20
C GLN A 366 22.97 1.48 10.43
N SER A 367 21.67 1.22 10.40
CA SER A 367 21.00 0.43 11.41
C SER A 367 21.55 -0.99 11.49
N GLN A 368 21.81 -1.64 10.34
CA GLN A 368 22.44 -2.97 10.32
C GLN A 368 23.81 -2.95 11.00
N GLU A 369 24.65 -1.95 10.71
CA GLU A 369 25.94 -1.78 11.38
C GLU A 369 25.77 -1.60 12.90
N ALA A 370 24.87 -0.71 13.33
CA ALA A 370 24.61 -0.47 14.75
C ALA A 370 24.00 -1.70 15.46
N ALA A 371 23.12 -2.44 14.79
CA ALA A 371 22.55 -3.69 15.30
C ALA A 371 23.63 -4.78 15.42
N GLN A 372 24.54 -4.90 14.45
CA GLN A 372 25.68 -5.82 14.52
C GLN A 372 26.64 -5.45 15.66
N GLN A 373 26.89 -4.15 15.90
CA GLN A 373 27.66 -3.70 17.07
C GLN A 373 26.96 -4.11 18.38
N ALA A 374 25.65 -3.88 18.49
CA ALA A 374 24.87 -4.30 19.66
C ALA A 374 24.94 -5.83 19.86
N LEU A 375 24.81 -6.60 18.78
CA LEU A 375 24.88 -8.06 18.78
C LEU A 375 26.25 -8.59 19.20
N GLY A 376 27.33 -7.95 18.74
CA GLY A 376 28.70 -8.28 19.13
C GLY A 376 29.01 -7.95 20.60
N LEU A 377 28.36 -6.94 21.18
CA LEU A 377 28.52 -6.55 22.58
C LEU A 377 27.69 -7.43 23.52
N ASP A 378 26.43 -7.70 23.19
CA ASP A 378 25.56 -8.58 23.98
C ASP A 378 24.46 -9.20 23.12
N ALA A 379 24.69 -10.45 22.70
CA ALA A 379 23.71 -11.23 21.94
C ALA A 379 22.53 -11.75 22.80
N ASN A 380 22.63 -11.67 24.12
CA ASN A 380 21.59 -12.11 25.05
C ASN A 380 20.79 -10.93 25.62
N LEU A 381 20.78 -9.80 24.93
CA LEU A 381 19.90 -8.67 25.22
C LEU A 381 18.68 -8.70 24.30
N GLU A 382 17.47 -8.67 24.87
CA GLU A 382 16.21 -8.68 24.08
C GLU A 382 16.22 -7.59 23.01
N ARG A 383 16.54 -6.35 23.38
CA ARG A 383 16.44 -5.20 22.47
C ARG A 383 17.36 -5.33 21.26
N THR A 384 18.54 -5.91 21.48
CA THR A 384 19.51 -6.25 20.43
C THR A 384 18.92 -7.26 19.44
N GLN A 385 18.30 -8.32 19.94
CA GLN A 385 17.66 -9.34 19.09
C GLN A 385 16.44 -8.78 18.36
N THR A 386 15.62 -7.97 19.02
CA THR A 386 14.45 -7.31 18.41
C THR A 386 14.85 -6.39 17.25
N VAL A 387 15.85 -5.51 17.44
CA VAL A 387 16.29 -4.62 16.36
C VAL A 387 16.97 -5.39 15.22
N THR A 388 17.72 -6.44 15.55
CA THR A 388 18.33 -7.33 14.56
C THR A 388 17.27 -8.05 13.73
N GLY A 389 16.21 -8.56 14.36
CA GLY A 389 15.08 -9.19 13.67
C GLY A 389 14.36 -8.24 12.72
N PHE A 390 14.13 -6.98 13.13
CA PHE A 390 13.55 -5.98 12.22
C PHE A 390 14.48 -5.63 11.07
N THR A 391 15.79 -5.58 11.31
CA THR A 391 16.79 -5.39 10.24
C THR A 391 16.75 -6.54 9.24
N TYR A 392 16.73 -7.80 9.69
CA TYR A 392 16.61 -8.96 8.80
C TYR A 392 15.31 -8.94 8.00
N LEU A 393 14.18 -8.62 8.64
CA LEU A 393 12.89 -8.55 7.97
C LEU A 393 12.86 -7.48 6.87
N LEU A 394 13.55 -6.34 7.07
CA LEU A 394 13.71 -5.31 6.04
C LEU A 394 14.62 -5.72 4.87
N HIS A 395 15.57 -6.63 5.11
CA HIS A 395 16.39 -7.24 4.04
C HIS A 395 15.71 -8.44 3.37
N MET A 396 14.46 -8.75 3.77
CA MET A 396 13.71 -9.94 3.35
C MET A 396 14.38 -11.25 3.76
N ASP A 397 15.21 -11.23 4.81
CA ASP A 397 15.80 -12.42 5.44
C ASP A 397 14.82 -12.93 6.51
N THR A 398 13.71 -13.52 6.04
CA THR A 398 12.54 -13.82 6.90
C THR A 398 12.86 -14.89 7.94
N ASP A 399 13.64 -15.92 7.59
CA ASP A 399 14.03 -17.00 8.50
C ASP A 399 14.92 -16.49 9.65
N GLU A 400 15.91 -15.66 9.33
CA GLU A 400 16.78 -15.01 10.31
C GLU A 400 15.98 -14.07 11.20
N ALA A 401 15.01 -13.33 10.64
CA ALA A 401 14.12 -12.49 11.41
C ALA A 401 13.29 -13.31 12.42
N LEU A 402 12.70 -14.43 11.99
CA LEU A 402 11.96 -15.35 12.86
C LEU A 402 12.84 -15.85 14.01
N GLN A 403 14.08 -16.25 13.74
CA GLN A 403 15.03 -16.71 14.76
C GLN A 403 15.37 -15.60 15.77
N SER A 404 15.69 -14.39 15.30
CA SER A 404 15.99 -13.24 16.16
C SER A 404 14.79 -12.85 17.03
N PHE A 405 13.57 -12.81 16.49
CA PHE A 405 12.38 -12.48 17.28
C PHE A 405 12.04 -13.56 18.30
N ASN A 406 12.17 -14.85 17.94
CA ASN A 406 12.01 -15.94 18.90
C ASN A 406 13.04 -15.82 20.04
N LYS A 407 14.30 -15.50 19.71
CA LYS A 407 15.33 -15.28 20.72
C LYS A 407 15.02 -14.07 21.61
N ALA A 408 14.54 -12.97 21.04
CA ALA A 408 14.10 -11.81 21.78
C ALA A 408 12.99 -12.16 22.79
N ILE A 409 12.01 -12.98 22.38
CA ILE A 409 10.91 -13.45 23.24
C ILE A 409 11.40 -14.42 24.32
N GLU A 410 12.40 -15.27 24.04
CA GLU A 410 13.03 -16.10 25.08
C GLU A 410 13.71 -15.26 26.16
N LEU A 411 14.35 -14.15 25.76
CA LEU A 411 15.07 -13.25 26.66
C LEU A 411 14.12 -12.34 27.45
N ASP A 412 13.12 -11.77 26.80
CA ASP A 412 12.02 -11.04 27.46
C ASP A 412 10.72 -11.19 26.67
N SER A 413 9.92 -12.16 27.11
CA SER A 413 8.61 -12.49 26.53
C SER A 413 7.52 -11.43 26.72
N SER A 414 7.83 -10.33 27.41
CA SER A 414 6.91 -9.21 27.61
C SER A 414 7.12 -8.04 26.66
N SER A 415 8.17 -8.09 25.84
CA SER A 415 8.43 -7.09 24.82
C SER A 415 7.34 -7.15 23.73
N PRO A 416 6.48 -6.12 23.63
CA PRO A 416 5.41 -6.12 22.63
C PRO A 416 5.97 -5.97 21.21
N LEU A 417 7.12 -5.32 21.04
CA LEU A 417 7.76 -5.12 19.74
C LEU A 417 8.37 -6.41 19.19
N ALA A 418 8.95 -7.27 20.04
CA ALA A 418 9.44 -8.58 19.62
C ALA A 418 8.29 -9.45 19.09
N ARG A 419 7.14 -9.47 19.80
CA ARG A 419 5.92 -10.16 19.36
C ARG A 419 5.32 -9.57 18.09
N LEU A 420 5.27 -8.24 17.97
CA LEU A 420 4.88 -7.56 16.73
C LEU A 420 5.76 -7.99 15.56
N GLY A 421 7.08 -7.97 15.75
CA GLY A 421 8.06 -8.40 14.76
C GLY A 421 7.88 -9.86 14.33
N LEU A 422 7.73 -10.77 15.29
CA LEU A 422 7.44 -12.18 15.02
C LEU A 422 6.16 -12.34 14.19
N GLY A 423 5.09 -11.63 14.57
CA GLY A 423 3.82 -11.69 13.85
C GLY A 423 3.94 -11.20 12.41
N LEU A 424 4.69 -10.12 12.17
CA LEU A 424 4.97 -9.61 10.82
C LEU A 424 5.85 -10.57 10.01
N ALA A 425 6.85 -11.19 10.62
CA ALA A 425 7.72 -12.16 9.97
C ALA A 425 6.94 -13.43 9.57
N LYS A 426 6.08 -13.97 10.44
CA LYS A 426 5.19 -15.09 10.10
C LYS A 426 4.20 -14.75 8.99
N ILE A 427 3.60 -13.56 9.02
CA ILE A 427 2.71 -13.10 7.92
C ILE A 427 3.48 -13.03 6.59
N ARG A 428 4.73 -12.54 6.62
CA ARG A 428 5.63 -12.50 5.46
C ARG A 428 5.95 -13.93 4.98
N ASP A 429 6.12 -14.88 5.89
CA ASP A 429 6.37 -16.29 5.56
C ASP A 429 5.12 -17.05 5.06
N GLY A 430 3.93 -16.43 5.13
CA GLY A 430 2.66 -16.98 4.63
C GLY A 430 1.66 -17.35 5.72
N ASP A 431 2.10 -17.41 6.97
CA ASP A 431 1.30 -17.82 8.14
C ASP A 431 0.50 -16.66 8.75
N LEU A 432 -0.50 -16.19 7.99
CA LEU A 432 -1.34 -15.06 8.40
C LEU A 432 -2.04 -15.27 9.76
N ALA A 433 -2.56 -16.48 9.99
CA ALA A 433 -3.34 -16.79 11.19
C ALA A 433 -2.48 -16.82 12.46
N GLU A 434 -1.29 -17.40 12.39
CA GLU A 434 -0.33 -17.40 13.50
C GLU A 434 0.24 -16.01 13.73
N GLY A 435 0.61 -15.31 12.65
CA GLY A 435 1.14 -13.96 12.80
C GLY A 435 0.13 -13.00 13.40
N ARG A 436 -1.16 -13.10 13.04
CA ARG A 436 -2.25 -12.39 13.74
C ARG A 436 -2.30 -12.72 15.24
N GLN A 437 -2.13 -13.98 15.62
CA GLN A 437 -2.13 -14.39 17.03
C GLN A 437 -0.97 -13.75 17.81
N ASP A 438 0.21 -13.67 17.21
CA ASP A 438 1.35 -12.94 17.77
C ASP A 438 1.07 -11.43 17.91
N LEU A 439 0.34 -10.83 16.96
CA LEU A 439 -0.15 -9.45 17.07
C LEU A 439 -1.20 -9.26 18.18
N GLU A 440 -2.05 -10.23 18.45
CA GLU A 440 -2.99 -10.20 19.59
C GLU A 440 -2.23 -10.24 20.92
N ILE A 441 -1.18 -11.05 21.00
CA ILE A 441 -0.29 -11.07 22.18
C ILE A 441 0.42 -9.73 22.30
N ALA A 442 0.96 -9.16 21.22
CA ALA A 442 1.56 -7.82 21.26
C ALA A 442 0.56 -6.77 21.78
N ALA A 443 -0.71 -6.82 21.34
CA ALA A 443 -1.75 -5.91 21.77
C ALA A 443 -2.13 -6.07 23.25
N ILE A 444 -2.09 -7.28 23.81
CA ILE A 444 -2.35 -7.48 25.25
C ILE A 444 -1.18 -7.04 26.12
N LEU A 445 0.05 -7.13 25.60
CA LEU A 445 1.27 -6.68 26.27
C LEU A 445 1.38 -5.16 26.32
N ASP A 446 0.85 -4.44 25.32
CA ASP A 446 0.77 -2.98 25.32
C ASP A 446 -0.58 -2.48 24.77
N PRO A 447 -1.64 -2.50 25.60
CA PRO A 447 -3.01 -2.23 25.16
C PRO A 447 -3.28 -0.76 24.80
N ASN A 448 -2.35 0.16 25.11
CA ASN A 448 -2.50 1.59 24.79
C ASN A 448 -1.76 2.00 23.51
N ASN A 449 -1.14 1.06 22.80
CA ASN A 449 -0.36 1.33 21.61
C ASN A 449 -1.23 1.39 20.34
N SER A 450 -1.43 2.60 19.80
CA SER A 450 -2.16 2.81 18.54
C SER A 450 -1.58 2.02 17.36
N LEU A 451 -0.25 1.92 17.29
CA LEU A 451 0.42 1.24 16.19
C LEU A 451 0.14 -0.26 16.18
N ILE A 452 0.31 -0.93 17.33
CA ILE A 452 0.08 -2.37 17.45
C ILE A 452 -1.38 -2.70 17.12
N ARG A 453 -2.33 -1.89 17.63
CA ARG A 453 -3.75 -2.04 17.29
C ARG A 453 -4.03 -1.82 15.80
N SER A 454 -3.36 -0.87 15.17
CA SER A 454 -3.46 -0.67 13.72
C SER A 454 -2.96 -1.87 12.93
N TYR A 455 -1.84 -2.49 13.31
CA TYR A 455 -1.36 -3.72 12.67
C TYR A 455 -2.23 -4.93 12.95
N LEU A 456 -2.82 -5.03 14.15
CA LEU A 456 -3.81 -6.07 14.44
C LEU A 456 -5.08 -5.90 13.60
N GLY A 457 -5.60 -4.67 13.48
CA GLY A 457 -6.72 -4.35 12.59
C GLY A 457 -6.41 -4.68 11.13
N LYS A 458 -5.18 -4.39 10.69
CA LYS A 458 -4.65 -4.75 9.37
C LYS A 458 -4.65 -6.28 9.15
N ALA A 459 -4.25 -7.05 10.15
CA ALA A 459 -4.26 -8.52 10.08
C ALA A 459 -5.69 -9.09 10.02
N TYR A 460 -6.61 -8.59 10.85
CA TYR A 460 -8.03 -8.99 10.74
C TYR A 460 -8.65 -8.62 9.40
N TYR A 461 -8.29 -7.46 8.85
CA TYR A 461 -8.73 -7.06 7.51
C TYR A 461 -8.23 -8.05 6.45
N GLU A 462 -6.96 -8.45 6.50
CA GLU A 462 -6.42 -9.49 5.61
C GLU A 462 -7.07 -10.87 5.79
N GLU A 463 -7.43 -11.26 7.02
CA GLU A 463 -8.23 -12.45 7.30
C GLU A 463 -9.70 -12.34 6.85
N ARG A 464 -10.12 -11.19 6.30
CA ARG A 464 -11.51 -10.89 5.89
C ARG A 464 -12.49 -10.86 7.10
N ARG A 465 -11.99 -10.52 8.29
CA ARG A 465 -12.75 -10.36 9.56
C ARG A 465 -13.02 -8.88 9.84
N ASN A 466 -13.72 -8.22 8.92
CA ASN A 466 -13.84 -6.76 8.91
C ASN A 466 -14.44 -6.11 10.17
N PRO A 467 -15.43 -6.70 10.88
CA PRO A 467 -15.94 -6.11 12.11
C PRO A 467 -14.85 -5.95 13.19
N LEU A 468 -14.00 -6.97 13.37
CA LEU A 468 -12.88 -6.92 14.31
C LEU A 468 -11.81 -5.93 13.85
N ALA A 469 -11.58 -5.82 12.55
CA ALA A 469 -10.67 -4.82 11.99
C ALA A 469 -11.15 -3.39 12.31
N GLU A 470 -12.44 -3.11 12.11
CA GLU A 470 -13.07 -1.82 12.41
C GLU A 470 -12.96 -1.47 13.90
N ASP A 471 -13.23 -2.43 14.78
CA ASP A 471 -13.06 -2.24 16.22
C ASP A 471 -11.61 -1.90 16.60
N GLN A 472 -10.62 -2.60 16.03
CA GLN A 472 -9.21 -2.28 16.28
C GLN A 472 -8.79 -0.91 15.75
N PHE A 473 -9.24 -0.52 14.55
CA PHE A 473 -8.94 0.81 14.01
C PHE A 473 -9.62 1.91 14.83
N LYS A 474 -10.84 1.69 15.32
CA LYS A 474 -11.52 2.60 16.23
C LYS A 474 -10.75 2.76 17.54
N LEU A 475 -10.36 1.66 18.18
CA LEU A 475 -9.54 1.69 19.39
C LEU A 475 -8.20 2.41 19.15
N ALA A 476 -7.53 2.15 18.03
CA ALA A 476 -6.30 2.85 17.66
C ALA A 476 -6.50 4.37 17.54
N LYS A 477 -7.55 4.83 16.82
CA LYS A 477 -7.93 6.25 16.70
C LYS A 477 -8.22 6.88 18.07
N GLU A 478 -8.82 6.14 19.00
CA GLU A 478 -9.06 6.61 20.37
C GLU A 478 -7.79 6.70 21.22
N ARG A 479 -6.83 5.78 21.02
CA ARG A 479 -5.55 5.77 21.74
C ARG A 479 -4.62 6.90 21.32
N ASP A 480 -4.52 7.15 20.01
CA ASP A 480 -3.83 8.32 19.47
C ASP A 480 -4.62 8.95 18.30
N PRO A 481 -5.45 9.97 18.57
CA PRO A 481 -6.21 10.67 17.53
C PRO A 481 -5.34 11.41 16.51
N LYS A 482 -4.03 11.55 16.78
CA LYS A 482 -3.08 12.17 15.85
C LYS A 482 -2.33 11.15 15.01
N ASP A 483 -2.39 9.85 15.34
CA ASP A 483 -1.76 8.81 14.52
C ASP A 483 -2.49 8.67 13.17
N PRO A 484 -1.83 8.91 12.03
CA PRO A 484 -2.45 8.81 10.71
C PRO A 484 -2.59 7.35 10.23
N THR A 485 -2.00 6.38 10.93
CA THR A 485 -1.98 4.95 10.56
C THR A 485 -3.37 4.29 10.58
N PRO A 486 -4.16 4.39 11.66
CA PRO A 486 -5.47 3.74 11.69
C PRO A 486 -6.49 4.40 10.73
N TYR A 487 -6.40 5.70 10.49
CA TYR A 487 -7.23 6.36 9.46
C TYR A 487 -6.92 5.84 8.05
N PHE A 488 -5.64 5.60 7.74
CA PHE A 488 -5.23 5.06 6.43
C PHE A 488 -5.77 3.65 6.20
N TYR A 489 -5.54 2.72 7.14
CA TYR A 489 -5.98 1.34 6.96
C TYR A 489 -7.51 1.19 7.03
N ASP A 490 -8.20 2.00 7.84
CA ASP A 490 -9.67 2.01 7.84
C ASP A 490 -10.25 2.59 6.54
N ALA A 491 -9.59 3.58 5.93
CA ALA A 491 -9.98 4.06 4.60
C ALA A 491 -9.85 2.97 3.52
N LEU A 492 -8.75 2.22 3.51
CA LEU A 492 -8.59 1.09 2.58
C LEU A 492 -9.66 0.01 2.81
N LYS A 493 -9.97 -0.31 4.07
CA LYS A 493 -11.07 -1.23 4.42
C LYS A 493 -12.39 -0.72 3.85
N LYS A 494 -12.79 0.51 4.19
CA LYS A 494 -14.05 1.13 3.74
C LYS A 494 -14.16 1.21 2.22
N GLN A 495 -13.05 1.51 1.53
CA GLN A 495 -13.00 1.50 0.06
C GLN A 495 -13.40 0.12 -0.48
N THR A 496 -12.84 -0.97 0.06
CA THR A 496 -13.19 -2.34 -0.41
C THR A 496 -14.59 -2.79 0.00
N GLU A 497 -15.13 -2.27 1.10
CA GLU A 497 -16.50 -2.52 1.60
C GLU A 497 -17.58 -1.69 0.92
N ASN A 498 -17.30 -1.09 -0.24
CA ASN A 498 -18.26 -0.26 -0.98
C ASN A 498 -18.67 1.02 -0.22
N ARG A 499 -17.78 1.58 0.60
CA ARG A 499 -17.98 2.84 1.35
C ARG A 499 -16.96 3.92 0.94
N PRO A 500 -16.86 4.29 -0.36
CA PRO A 500 -15.78 5.16 -0.85
C PRO A 500 -15.86 6.62 -0.36
N VAL A 501 -17.05 7.14 -0.04
CA VAL A 501 -17.20 8.51 0.49
C VAL A 501 -16.64 8.62 1.91
N GLU A 502 -16.93 7.65 2.77
CA GLU A 502 -16.34 7.60 4.11
C GLU A 502 -14.83 7.33 4.04
N ALA A 503 -14.39 6.47 3.10
CA ALA A 503 -12.97 6.23 2.84
C ALA A 503 -12.24 7.52 2.42
N LEU A 504 -12.86 8.36 1.59
CA LEU A 504 -12.34 9.68 1.21
C LEU A 504 -12.08 10.55 2.44
N GLN A 505 -13.03 10.64 3.37
CA GLN A 505 -12.92 11.44 4.58
C GLN A 505 -11.79 10.95 5.50
N ASP A 506 -11.72 9.64 5.76
CA ASP A 506 -10.66 9.04 6.59
C ASP A 506 -9.29 9.23 5.95
N LEU A 507 -9.16 9.07 4.63
CA LEU A 507 -7.88 9.22 3.95
C LEU A 507 -7.39 10.67 3.90
N GLN A 508 -8.30 11.63 3.68
CA GLN A 508 -8.00 13.06 3.81
C GLN A 508 -7.51 13.40 5.22
N LYS A 509 -8.15 12.83 6.26
CA LYS A 509 -7.71 12.99 7.64
C LYS A 509 -6.34 12.39 7.87
N ALA A 510 -6.09 11.20 7.33
CA ALA A 510 -4.80 10.50 7.41
C ALA A 510 -3.67 11.33 6.77
N MET A 511 -3.94 11.97 5.62
CA MET A 511 -2.98 12.87 4.96
C MET A 511 -2.76 14.17 5.75
N ALA A 512 -3.80 14.75 6.34
CA ALA A 512 -3.67 15.95 7.18
C ALA A 512 -2.86 15.68 8.47
N LEU A 513 -2.85 14.42 8.93
CA LEU A 513 -2.11 13.96 10.11
C LEU A 513 -0.74 13.35 9.76
N ASN A 514 -0.28 13.41 8.50
CA ASN A 514 0.90 12.69 8.04
C ASN A 514 2.15 12.92 8.92
N ASP A 515 2.35 14.15 9.40
CA ASP A 515 3.49 14.53 10.23
C ASP A 515 3.36 14.15 11.73
N ASN A 516 2.31 13.42 12.13
CA ASN A 516 2.03 13.02 13.52
C ASN A 516 2.13 11.50 13.79
N ARG A 517 2.90 10.75 12.99
CA ARG A 517 2.96 9.27 13.06
C ARG A 517 3.71 8.71 14.29
N ALA A 518 3.15 7.68 14.92
CA ALA A 518 3.72 7.00 16.10
C ALA A 518 4.98 6.17 15.82
N VAL A 519 5.09 5.58 14.62
CA VAL A 519 6.39 5.13 14.06
C VAL A 519 6.96 6.32 13.32
N TYR A 520 7.86 7.01 13.99
CA TYR A 520 8.46 8.23 13.48
C TYR A 520 9.29 7.91 12.24
N ARG A 521 9.20 8.76 11.22
CA ARG A 521 9.85 8.60 9.92
C ARG A 521 10.60 9.88 9.55
N SER A 522 11.70 9.77 8.80
CA SER A 522 12.41 10.93 8.25
C SER A 522 11.47 11.75 7.35
N LYS A 523 11.78 13.03 7.09
CA LYS A 523 10.92 13.88 6.24
C LYS A 523 10.70 13.26 4.84
N GLN A 524 11.72 12.60 4.29
CA GLN A 524 11.64 11.86 3.03
C GLN A 524 10.66 10.69 3.12
N LEU A 525 10.75 9.86 4.16
CA LEU A 525 9.81 8.76 4.38
C LEU A 525 8.38 9.25 4.65
N LEU A 526 8.22 10.44 5.24
CA LEU A 526 6.92 11.09 5.40
C LEU A 526 6.38 11.62 4.07
N ASP A 527 7.23 12.15 3.19
CA ASP A 527 6.85 12.55 1.83
C ASP A 527 6.46 11.32 1.00
N ALA A 528 7.19 10.21 1.13
CA ALA A 528 6.85 8.91 0.53
C ALA A 528 5.52 8.35 1.07
N ASP A 529 5.29 8.40 2.40
CA ASP A 529 4.01 8.04 3.01
C ASP A 529 2.87 8.91 2.46
N ARG A 530 3.10 10.23 2.35
CA ARG A 530 2.12 11.17 1.80
C ARG A 530 1.83 10.86 0.34
N ALA A 531 2.84 10.55 -0.45
CA ALA A 531 2.69 10.15 -1.84
C ALA A 531 1.90 8.83 -1.95
N ALA A 532 2.19 7.83 -1.12
CA ALA A 532 1.46 6.56 -1.12
C ALA A 532 -0.02 6.73 -0.73
N ARG A 533 -0.31 7.61 0.26
CA ARG A 533 -1.68 8.01 0.62
C ARG A 533 -2.35 8.77 -0.52
N GLY A 534 -1.64 9.67 -1.19
CA GLY A 534 -2.13 10.41 -2.37
C GLY A 534 -2.50 9.49 -3.53
N ALA A 535 -1.69 8.47 -3.83
CA ALA A 535 -2.03 7.44 -4.81
C ALA A 535 -3.29 6.64 -4.40
N SER A 536 -3.45 6.33 -3.11
CA SER A 536 -4.67 5.70 -2.61
C SER A 536 -5.88 6.63 -2.70
N LEU A 537 -5.69 7.93 -2.49
CA LEU A 537 -6.74 8.94 -2.61
C LEU A 537 -7.16 9.13 -4.06
N ALA A 538 -6.21 9.05 -4.99
CA ALA A 538 -6.50 9.04 -6.42
C ALA A 538 -7.40 7.86 -6.81
N ARG A 539 -7.15 6.66 -6.27
CA ARG A 539 -8.02 5.49 -6.46
C ARG A 539 -9.42 5.68 -5.88
N ILE A 540 -9.54 6.26 -4.69
CA ILE A 540 -10.86 6.58 -4.11
C ILE A 540 -11.61 7.58 -4.99
N TYR A 541 -10.92 8.61 -5.50
CA TYR A 541 -11.51 9.55 -6.45
C TYR A 541 -12.01 8.85 -7.72
N ASP A 542 -11.26 7.89 -8.26
CA ASP A 542 -11.70 7.09 -9.41
C ASP A 542 -12.97 6.25 -9.10
N ASN A 543 -13.02 5.59 -7.93
CA ASN A 543 -14.23 4.87 -7.48
C ASN A 543 -15.46 5.80 -7.40
N LEU A 544 -15.28 7.06 -7.00
CA LEU A 544 -16.32 8.08 -6.93
C LEU A 544 -16.68 8.70 -8.29
N GLY A 545 -15.94 8.41 -9.37
CA GLY A 545 -16.12 9.00 -10.70
C GLY A 545 -15.43 10.36 -10.88
N PHE A 546 -14.49 10.70 -10.00
CA PHE A 546 -13.79 11.99 -9.96
C PHE A 546 -12.42 11.90 -10.65
N GLU A 547 -12.38 11.30 -11.85
CA GLU A 547 -11.16 10.97 -12.62
C GLU A 547 -10.13 12.10 -12.67
N GLN A 548 -10.55 13.33 -13.06
CA GLN A 548 -9.64 14.48 -13.15
C GLN A 548 -8.97 14.80 -11.80
N ARG A 549 -9.72 14.67 -10.70
CA ARG A 549 -9.19 14.91 -9.36
C ARG A 549 -8.18 13.83 -8.99
N GLY A 550 -8.44 12.58 -9.38
CA GLY A 550 -7.49 11.47 -9.24
C GLY A 550 -6.17 11.74 -9.95
N ILE A 551 -6.20 12.19 -11.21
CA ILE A 551 -4.99 12.52 -12.00
C ILE A 551 -4.17 13.63 -11.31
N VAL A 552 -4.82 14.69 -10.82
CA VAL A 552 -4.15 15.79 -10.11
C VAL A 552 -3.48 15.30 -8.81
N GLU A 553 -4.14 14.41 -8.08
CA GLU A 553 -3.61 13.85 -6.83
C GLU A 553 -2.43 12.89 -7.08
N ALA A 554 -2.53 12.00 -8.07
CA ALA A 554 -1.45 11.11 -8.47
C ALA A 554 -0.24 11.88 -8.99
N THR A 555 -0.47 12.92 -9.79
CA THR A 555 0.58 13.86 -10.23
C THR A 555 1.27 14.53 -9.03
N SER A 556 0.50 15.03 -8.06
CA SER A 556 1.05 15.68 -6.86
C SER A 556 1.88 14.67 -6.05
N SER A 557 1.48 13.41 -6.04
CA SER A 557 2.22 12.31 -5.41
C SER A 557 3.58 12.07 -6.08
N LEU A 558 3.63 12.03 -7.41
CA LEU A 558 4.89 11.87 -8.17
C LEU A 558 5.83 13.07 -8.06
N GLN A 559 5.29 14.28 -7.86
CA GLN A 559 6.12 15.46 -7.60
C GLN A 559 6.76 15.43 -6.21
N LEU A 560 6.06 14.88 -5.21
CA LEU A 560 6.62 14.68 -3.88
C LEU A 560 7.71 13.61 -3.92
N ASP A 561 7.38 12.46 -4.49
CA ASP A 561 8.22 11.28 -4.61
C ASP A 561 8.06 10.62 -6.01
N PRO A 562 9.03 10.82 -6.91
CA PRO A 562 9.02 10.23 -8.25
C PRO A 562 9.15 8.70 -8.25
N THR A 563 9.51 8.09 -7.12
CA THR A 563 9.66 6.63 -7.01
C THR A 563 8.35 5.91 -6.65
N ASN A 564 7.26 6.66 -6.48
CA ASN A 564 5.97 6.12 -6.09
C ASN A 564 5.30 5.31 -7.22
N PHE A 565 5.61 4.01 -7.24
CA PHE A 565 5.07 3.05 -8.21
C PHE A 565 3.54 2.98 -8.21
N SER A 566 2.87 3.22 -7.07
CA SER A 566 1.40 3.17 -6.97
C SER A 566 0.74 4.35 -7.71
N ALA A 567 1.37 5.52 -7.68
CA ALA A 567 0.88 6.68 -8.44
C ALA A 567 1.09 6.49 -9.95
N HIS A 568 2.25 5.95 -10.36
CA HIS A 568 2.50 5.54 -11.74
C HIS A 568 1.47 4.52 -12.22
N ARG A 569 1.24 3.48 -11.41
CA ARG A 569 0.25 2.44 -11.71
C ARG A 569 -1.15 3.02 -11.87
N PHE A 570 -1.56 3.92 -10.99
CA PHE A 570 -2.85 4.62 -11.09
C PHE A 570 -2.98 5.43 -12.39
N LEU A 571 -1.93 6.19 -12.76
CA LEU A 571 -1.95 6.97 -14.01
C LEU A 571 -2.03 6.06 -15.23
N SER A 572 -1.31 4.94 -15.24
CA SER A 572 -1.43 3.92 -16.27
C SER A 572 -2.88 3.46 -16.42
N ASP A 573 -3.48 2.96 -15.33
CA ASP A 573 -4.87 2.47 -15.32
C ASP A 573 -5.88 3.55 -15.77
N THR A 574 -5.64 4.80 -15.40
CA THR A 574 -6.50 5.94 -15.78
C THR A 574 -6.36 6.34 -17.25
N TYR A 575 -5.16 6.20 -17.82
CA TYR A 575 -4.88 6.58 -19.21
C TYR A 575 -5.38 5.55 -20.23
N VAL A 576 -5.64 4.30 -19.82
CA VAL A 576 -6.19 3.23 -20.67
C VAL A 576 -7.41 3.69 -21.47
N ASN A 577 -8.35 4.40 -20.82
CA ASN A 577 -9.60 4.84 -21.43
C ASN A 577 -9.52 6.28 -21.98
N GLN A 578 -8.32 6.86 -22.07
CA GLN A 578 -8.12 8.21 -22.61
C GLN A 578 -7.57 8.16 -24.03
N PRO A 579 -8.28 8.74 -25.02
CA PRO A 579 -7.78 8.80 -26.38
C PRO A 579 -6.41 9.48 -26.45
N SER A 580 -5.51 8.94 -27.29
CA SER A 580 -4.17 9.49 -27.56
C SER A 580 -3.17 9.45 -26.39
N ARG A 581 -3.38 8.63 -25.35
CA ARG A 581 -2.50 8.53 -24.18
C ARG A 581 -1.84 7.16 -24.01
N GLU A 582 -1.85 6.28 -25.01
CA GLU A 582 -1.32 4.92 -24.88
C GLU A 582 0.17 4.92 -24.54
N THR A 583 0.93 5.79 -25.20
CA THR A 583 2.36 5.93 -24.91
C THR A 583 2.62 6.30 -23.44
N ALA A 584 1.81 7.20 -22.89
CA ALA A 584 1.89 7.57 -21.49
C ALA A 584 1.44 6.41 -20.59
N GLN A 585 0.36 5.72 -20.95
CA GLN A 585 -0.16 4.56 -20.20
C GLN A 585 0.88 3.46 -20.02
N LEU A 586 1.54 3.03 -21.10
CA LEU A 586 2.56 1.98 -21.04
C LEU A 586 3.86 2.46 -20.37
N SER A 587 4.25 3.71 -20.58
CA SER A 587 5.43 4.31 -19.91
C SER A 587 5.23 4.45 -18.39
N GLU A 588 4.01 4.80 -17.95
CA GLU A 588 3.64 4.80 -16.53
C GLU A 588 3.61 3.37 -15.96
N LEU A 589 3.14 2.37 -16.73
CA LEU A 589 3.18 0.97 -16.31
C LEU A 589 4.62 0.46 -16.17
N LEU A 590 5.50 0.81 -17.12
CA LEU A 590 6.91 0.44 -17.09
C LEU A 590 7.60 1.04 -15.86
N GLN A 591 7.41 2.33 -15.58
CA GLN A 591 7.95 2.97 -14.38
C GLN A 591 7.39 2.31 -13.10
N ALA A 592 6.09 2.01 -13.05
CA ALA A 592 5.50 1.28 -11.94
C ALA A 592 6.15 -0.10 -11.74
N LYS A 593 6.29 -0.90 -12.82
CA LYS A 593 6.95 -2.22 -12.79
C LYS A 593 8.39 -2.09 -12.33
N MET A 594 9.16 -1.11 -12.81
CA MET A 594 10.58 -0.93 -12.45
C MET A 594 10.79 -0.50 -10.99
N LEU A 595 9.88 0.33 -10.47
CA LEU A 595 9.99 0.91 -9.12
C LEU A 595 9.32 0.07 -8.03
N GLN A 596 8.37 -0.81 -8.37
CA GLN A 596 7.68 -1.60 -7.37
C GLN A 596 8.65 -2.54 -6.63
N PRO A 597 8.55 -2.64 -5.29
CA PRO A 597 9.18 -3.73 -4.58
C PRO A 597 8.54 -5.06 -5.01
N ILE A 598 9.14 -6.18 -4.60
CA ILE A 598 8.47 -7.48 -4.72
C ILE A 598 7.08 -7.38 -4.11
N ASN A 599 6.09 -7.73 -4.92
CA ASN A 599 4.71 -7.75 -4.50
C ASN A 599 3.95 -8.86 -5.22
N ILE A 600 2.78 -9.17 -4.68
CA ILE A 600 1.88 -10.20 -5.20
C ILE A 600 0.89 -9.66 -6.24
N ASN A 601 0.84 -8.34 -6.44
CA ASN A 601 -0.17 -7.74 -7.30
C ASN A 601 0.05 -8.19 -8.75
N PRO A 602 -1.02 -8.66 -9.41
CA PRO A 602 -0.91 -9.21 -10.75
C PRO A 602 -0.55 -8.12 -11.76
N VAL A 603 0.32 -8.46 -12.69
CA VAL A 603 0.46 -7.74 -13.95
C VAL A 603 -0.60 -8.28 -14.90
N GLN A 604 -1.55 -7.44 -15.26
CA GLN A 604 -2.65 -7.82 -16.14
C GLN A 604 -2.19 -7.78 -17.60
N PRO A 605 -2.33 -8.88 -18.36
CA PRO A 605 -1.86 -8.94 -19.75
C PRO A 605 -2.36 -7.80 -20.64
N HIS A 606 -3.64 -7.42 -20.52
CA HIS A 606 -4.23 -6.35 -21.36
C HIS A 606 -3.66 -4.96 -21.10
N LEU A 607 -2.94 -4.76 -19.99
CA LEU A 607 -2.27 -3.49 -19.69
C LEU A 607 -0.82 -3.46 -20.15
N SER A 608 -0.21 -4.63 -20.38
CA SER A 608 1.20 -4.77 -20.80
C SER A 608 1.42 -4.49 -22.29
N VAL A 609 0.34 -4.29 -23.07
CA VAL A 609 0.39 -4.00 -24.50
C VAL A 609 -0.48 -2.80 -24.85
N SER A 610 -0.19 -2.18 -25.99
CA SER A 610 -1.07 -1.13 -26.53
C SER A 610 -2.45 -1.69 -26.80
N GLN A 611 -3.47 -1.03 -26.24
CA GLN A 611 -4.88 -1.41 -26.42
C GLN A 611 -5.51 -0.90 -27.72
N ARG A 612 -4.71 -0.54 -28.74
CA ARG A 612 -5.24 -0.16 -30.05
C ARG A 612 -6.19 -1.25 -30.54
N GLY A 613 -7.44 -0.84 -30.74
CA GLY A 613 -8.49 -1.72 -31.22
C GLY A 613 -9.47 -2.20 -30.17
N LEU A 614 -9.12 -2.30 -28.88
CA LEU A 614 -10.06 -2.78 -27.87
C LEU A 614 -11.22 -1.80 -27.67
N LEU A 615 -12.45 -2.26 -27.90
CA LEU A 615 -13.66 -1.45 -27.68
C LEU A 615 -13.87 -1.27 -26.18
N SER A 616 -13.50 -0.11 -25.64
CA SER A 616 -13.69 0.22 -24.22
C SER A 616 -15.14 0.07 -23.75
N ALA A 617 -16.12 0.32 -24.63
CA ALA A 617 -17.54 0.14 -24.37
C ALA A 617 -18.03 -1.32 -24.30
N SER A 618 -17.17 -2.32 -24.54
CA SER A 618 -17.46 -3.76 -24.35
C SER A 618 -17.34 -4.22 -22.89
N GLY A 619 -16.84 -3.36 -21.99
CA GLY A 619 -16.76 -3.63 -20.55
C GLY A 619 -15.43 -4.17 -20.03
N ILE A 620 -14.48 -4.45 -20.93
CA ILE A 620 -13.22 -5.15 -20.60
C ILE A 620 -12.12 -4.20 -20.13
N ALA A 621 -12.15 -2.93 -20.56
CA ALA A 621 -11.14 -1.92 -20.24
C ALA A 621 -11.25 -1.29 -18.83
N ASN A 622 -12.14 -1.82 -17.97
CA ASN A 622 -12.36 -1.28 -16.62
C ASN A 622 -11.57 -2.10 -15.58
N SER A 623 -10.55 -1.50 -15.00
CA SER A 623 -9.63 -2.08 -14.01
C SER A 623 -10.34 -2.44 -12.69
N SER A 624 -10.72 -3.71 -12.53
CA SER A 624 -11.42 -4.20 -11.32
C SER A 624 -10.51 -4.90 -10.31
N PHE A 625 -9.26 -5.19 -10.67
CA PHE A 625 -8.42 -6.09 -9.90
C PHE A 625 -7.61 -5.43 -8.77
N GLN A 626 -7.46 -4.11 -8.83
CA GLN A 626 -6.75 -3.32 -7.80
C GLN A 626 -7.59 -3.14 -6.52
N ASP A 627 -8.90 -3.40 -6.57
CA ASP A 627 -9.76 -3.43 -5.37
C ASP A 627 -9.43 -4.62 -4.43
N PHE A 628 -8.58 -5.54 -4.90
CA PHE A 628 -8.16 -6.74 -4.19
C PHE A 628 -6.68 -6.75 -3.78
N THR A 629 -5.98 -5.62 -3.91
CA THR A 629 -4.60 -5.48 -3.43
C THR A 629 -4.54 -5.82 -1.94
N ARG A 630 -3.62 -6.70 -1.58
CA ARG A 630 -3.38 -7.06 -0.19
C ARG A 630 -2.60 -5.96 0.50
N VAL A 631 -2.84 -5.80 1.80
CA VAL A 631 -2.08 -4.84 2.61
C VAL A 631 -0.87 -5.49 3.27
N PHE A 632 -0.78 -6.83 3.29
CA PHE A 632 0.43 -7.58 3.64
C PHE A 632 0.97 -8.32 2.42
N GLU A 633 2.28 -8.21 2.22
CA GLU A 633 3.03 -9.02 1.26
C GLU A 633 3.60 -10.24 1.98
N GLY A 634 3.42 -11.43 1.43
CA GLY A 634 3.93 -12.66 2.01
C GLY A 634 3.91 -13.85 1.05
N ASN A 635 4.59 -14.91 1.43
CA ASN A 635 4.75 -16.12 0.62
C ASN A 635 3.41 -16.82 0.43
N ARG A 636 2.83 -16.70 -0.76
CA ARG A 636 1.58 -17.36 -1.15
C ARG A 636 1.27 -17.11 -2.62
N PRO A 637 0.50 -18.01 -3.26
CA PRO A 637 -0.12 -17.71 -4.54
C PRO A 637 -1.39 -16.87 -4.38
N GLN A 638 -1.84 -16.29 -5.49
CA GLN A 638 -3.10 -15.62 -5.68
C GLN A 638 -3.61 -15.93 -7.09
N LEU A 639 -4.90 -16.24 -7.21
CA LEU A 639 -5.54 -16.47 -8.51
C LEU A 639 -6.66 -15.46 -8.70
N LEU A 640 -6.65 -14.85 -9.87
CA LEU A 640 -7.45 -13.68 -10.16
C LEU A 640 -8.08 -13.89 -11.55
N ILE A 641 -9.40 -13.88 -11.61
CA ILE A 641 -10.16 -14.25 -12.82
C ILE A 641 -11.20 -13.18 -13.08
N SER A 642 -11.27 -12.69 -14.31
CA SER A 642 -12.36 -11.84 -14.79
C SER A 642 -12.98 -12.45 -16.04
N GLY A 643 -14.29 -12.32 -16.17
CA GLY A 643 -15.04 -12.71 -17.35
C GLY A 643 -16.09 -11.67 -17.68
N VAL A 644 -16.31 -11.44 -18.97
CA VAL A 644 -17.43 -10.66 -19.47
C VAL A 644 -18.15 -11.44 -20.57
N ALA A 645 -19.47 -11.29 -20.61
CA ALA A 645 -20.29 -11.80 -21.69
C ALA A 645 -21.41 -10.82 -21.98
N GLY A 646 -21.67 -10.56 -23.25
CA GLY A 646 -22.68 -9.59 -23.66
C GLY A 646 -23.32 -9.90 -25.00
N ASN A 647 -24.17 -8.99 -25.46
CA ASN A 647 -24.69 -9.03 -26.82
C ASN A 647 -23.57 -8.74 -27.86
N GLN A 648 -23.86 -8.90 -29.16
CA GLN A 648 -22.88 -8.67 -30.24
C GLN A 648 -21.62 -9.56 -30.13
N GLY A 649 -21.81 -10.79 -29.66
CA GLY A 649 -20.72 -11.77 -29.53
C GLY A 649 -19.62 -11.33 -28.54
N ILE A 650 -19.89 -10.37 -27.65
CA ILE A 650 -18.91 -9.95 -26.64
C ILE A 650 -18.65 -11.12 -25.70
N LEU A 651 -17.41 -11.59 -25.73
CA LEU A 651 -16.87 -12.56 -24.78
C LEU A 651 -15.45 -12.12 -24.45
N GLY A 652 -15.15 -12.03 -23.16
CA GLY A 652 -13.79 -11.78 -22.72
C GLY A 652 -13.49 -12.49 -21.42
N GLU A 653 -12.24 -12.87 -21.27
CA GLU A 653 -11.72 -13.61 -20.13
C GLU A 653 -10.30 -13.14 -19.84
N GLU A 654 -9.99 -13.04 -18.56
CA GLU A 654 -8.66 -12.75 -18.07
C GLU A 654 -8.39 -13.62 -16.85
N ALA A 655 -7.26 -14.31 -16.84
CA ALA A 655 -6.84 -15.11 -15.71
C ALA A 655 -5.38 -14.79 -15.41
N VAL A 656 -5.08 -14.45 -14.16
CA VAL A 656 -3.72 -14.17 -13.69
C VAL A 656 -3.43 -14.97 -12.44
N LEU A 657 -2.36 -15.76 -12.50
CA LEU A 657 -1.78 -16.45 -11.36
C LEU A 657 -0.51 -15.70 -10.95
N SER A 658 -0.51 -15.13 -9.75
CA SER A 658 0.65 -14.44 -9.20
C SER A 658 1.02 -14.99 -7.82
N GLY A 659 2.25 -14.73 -7.38
CA GLY A 659 2.68 -15.17 -6.06
C GLY A 659 4.06 -14.66 -5.69
N ILE A 660 4.35 -14.73 -4.40
CA ILE A 660 5.67 -14.49 -3.83
C ILE A 660 6.20 -15.79 -3.24
N ILE A 661 7.48 -16.05 -3.47
CA ILE A 661 8.26 -17.09 -2.82
C ILE A 661 9.57 -16.43 -2.35
N ASP A 662 9.62 -16.07 -1.08
CA ASP A 662 10.73 -15.35 -0.43
C ASP A 662 11.11 -14.05 -1.17
N LYS A 663 12.24 -14.08 -1.89
CA LYS A 663 12.79 -12.97 -2.68
C LYS A 663 12.40 -13.05 -4.16
N PHE A 664 11.50 -13.94 -4.55
CA PHE A 664 11.03 -14.09 -5.93
C PHE A 664 9.52 -13.80 -6.05
N SER A 665 9.12 -13.07 -7.08
CA SER A 665 7.72 -12.84 -7.47
C SER A 665 7.51 -13.25 -8.92
N TYR A 666 6.33 -13.79 -9.19
CA TYR A 666 5.89 -14.15 -10.53
C TYR A 666 4.45 -13.70 -10.77
N SER A 667 4.13 -13.39 -12.02
CA SER A 667 2.79 -13.11 -12.51
C SER A 667 2.65 -13.71 -13.91
N LEU A 668 1.80 -14.72 -14.04
CA LEU A 668 1.51 -15.43 -15.28
C LEU A 668 0.06 -15.16 -15.66
N GLY A 669 -0.16 -14.54 -16.82
CA GLY A 669 -1.47 -14.09 -17.24
C GLY A 669 -1.85 -14.51 -18.65
N GLN A 670 -3.14 -14.76 -18.85
CA GLN A 670 -3.78 -14.93 -20.15
C GLN A 670 -4.95 -13.96 -20.24
N PHE A 671 -5.13 -13.38 -21.43
CA PHE A 671 -6.26 -12.54 -21.78
C PHE A 671 -6.80 -12.95 -23.15
N HIS A 672 -8.12 -13.08 -23.25
CA HIS A 672 -8.83 -13.24 -24.52
C HIS A 672 -10.03 -12.30 -24.56
N HIS A 673 -10.25 -11.66 -25.71
CA HIS A 673 -11.40 -10.81 -25.99
C HIS A 673 -11.88 -11.04 -27.43
N GLN A 674 -13.19 -11.16 -27.63
CA GLN A 674 -13.79 -11.16 -28.95
C GLN A 674 -15.13 -10.41 -28.99
N THR A 675 -15.48 -9.88 -30.16
CA THR A 675 -16.80 -9.29 -30.45
C THR A 675 -17.07 -9.25 -31.95
N ASP A 676 -18.34 -9.36 -32.31
CA ASP A 676 -18.81 -9.14 -33.68
C ASP A 676 -18.72 -7.65 -34.11
N GLY A 677 -18.41 -6.76 -33.15
CA GLY A 677 -18.35 -5.31 -33.33
C GLY A 677 -19.73 -4.70 -33.55
N PHE A 678 -19.78 -3.58 -34.28
CA PHE A 678 -20.99 -2.82 -34.53
C PHE A 678 -21.31 -2.60 -36.01
N THR A 679 -22.59 -2.56 -36.36
CA THR A 679 -23.04 -2.24 -37.72
C THR A 679 -22.91 -0.75 -38.00
N ARG A 680 -22.40 -0.39 -39.19
CA ARG A 680 -22.28 1.00 -39.63
C ARG A 680 -23.28 1.32 -40.74
N PRO A 681 -23.89 2.53 -40.75
CA PRO A 681 -24.58 3.05 -41.92
C PRO A 681 -23.58 3.32 -43.06
N TYR A 682 -23.87 2.82 -44.25
CA TYR A 682 -23.12 3.00 -45.50
C TYR A 682 -24.06 3.60 -46.56
N GLY A 683 -23.79 4.83 -46.99
CA GLY A 683 -24.68 5.55 -47.91
C GLY A 683 -26.05 5.86 -47.29
N ALA A 684 -27.07 5.98 -48.14
CA ALA A 684 -28.44 6.30 -47.71
C ALA A 684 -29.22 5.09 -47.16
N GLU A 685 -28.82 3.84 -47.47
CA GLU A 685 -29.65 2.66 -47.19
C GLU A 685 -28.91 1.34 -46.83
N GLU A 686 -27.57 1.23 -46.91
CA GLU A 686 -26.87 -0.05 -46.64
C GLU A 686 -26.24 -0.11 -45.24
N GLU A 687 -26.32 -1.25 -44.54
CA GLU A 687 -25.56 -1.52 -43.32
C GLU A 687 -24.45 -2.55 -43.62
N ARG A 688 -23.20 -2.30 -43.19
CA ARG A 688 -22.07 -3.26 -43.36
C ARG A 688 -21.48 -3.70 -42.02
N LYS A 689 -21.03 -4.97 -41.97
CA LYS A 689 -20.33 -5.60 -40.83
C LYS A 689 -18.86 -5.82 -41.17
N ASN A 690 -17.97 -4.97 -40.66
CA ASN A 690 -16.51 -5.16 -40.76
C ASN A 690 -15.76 -4.57 -39.56
N THR A 691 -16.33 -4.74 -38.36
CA THR A 691 -15.85 -4.19 -37.08
C THR A 691 -15.49 -5.30 -36.09
N VAL A 692 -15.40 -6.55 -36.55
CA VAL A 692 -15.10 -7.72 -35.72
C VAL A 692 -13.73 -7.55 -35.07
N GLN A 693 -13.59 -8.02 -33.83
CA GLN A 693 -12.33 -8.03 -33.12
C GLN A 693 -12.07 -9.34 -32.44
N ARG A 694 -10.80 -9.69 -32.39
CA ARG A 694 -10.25 -10.73 -31.54
C ARG A 694 -8.89 -10.29 -30.99
N HIS A 695 -8.67 -10.51 -29.71
CA HIS A 695 -7.44 -10.13 -29.03
C HIS A 695 -7.04 -11.24 -28.08
N ASP A 696 -5.83 -11.76 -28.22
CA ASP A 696 -5.26 -12.81 -27.40
C ASP A 696 -3.90 -12.30 -26.87
N ILE A 697 -3.70 -12.30 -25.55
CA ILE A 697 -2.43 -11.89 -24.92
C ILE A 697 -2.01 -12.91 -23.87
N TYR A 698 -0.72 -13.22 -23.86
CA TYR A 698 -0.08 -14.00 -22.81
C TYR A 698 1.07 -13.19 -22.23
N ASP A 699 1.15 -13.12 -20.90
CA ASP A 699 2.17 -12.35 -20.18
C ASP A 699 2.81 -13.23 -19.11
N ALA A 700 4.14 -13.27 -19.10
CA ALA A 700 4.92 -13.90 -18.05
C ALA A 700 5.92 -12.88 -17.50
N PHE A 701 5.60 -12.34 -16.31
CA PHE A 701 6.44 -11.38 -15.59
C PHE A 701 7.07 -12.05 -14.36
N LEU A 702 8.40 -11.93 -14.23
CA LEU A 702 9.20 -12.45 -13.13
C LEU A 702 10.01 -11.32 -12.50
N GLN A 703 10.14 -11.34 -11.18
CA GLN A 703 10.88 -10.35 -10.41
C GLN A 703 11.70 -11.02 -9.31
N TRP A 704 12.97 -10.66 -9.18
CA TRP A 704 13.88 -11.20 -8.16
C TRP A 704 14.61 -10.06 -7.44
N ALA A 705 14.40 -9.94 -6.13
CA ALA A 705 15.16 -9.03 -5.27
C ALA A 705 16.38 -9.76 -4.73
N ILE A 706 17.48 -9.66 -5.46
CA ILE A 706 18.77 -10.24 -5.09
C ILE A 706 19.20 -9.72 -3.71
N THR A 707 18.96 -8.44 -3.45
CA THR A 707 19.09 -7.78 -2.14
C THR A 707 17.93 -6.79 -1.94
N ASP A 708 17.85 -6.16 -0.77
CA ASP A 708 16.93 -5.04 -0.51
C ASP A 708 17.19 -3.80 -1.40
N ARG A 709 18.33 -3.78 -2.10
CA ARG A 709 18.79 -2.69 -2.97
C ARG A 709 18.86 -3.06 -4.44
N ILE A 710 18.86 -4.34 -4.79
CA ILE A 710 19.01 -4.81 -6.17
C ILE A 710 17.80 -5.65 -6.53
N ASN A 711 17.01 -5.14 -7.45
CA ASN A 711 15.84 -5.82 -7.99
C ASN A 711 16.02 -6.02 -9.50
N THR A 712 15.79 -7.24 -9.97
CA THR A 712 15.89 -7.62 -11.38
C THR A 712 14.57 -8.17 -11.87
N GLN A 713 14.25 -7.92 -13.14
CA GLN A 713 12.95 -8.23 -13.72
C GLN A 713 13.12 -8.81 -15.12
N PHE A 714 12.26 -9.76 -15.45
CA PHE A 714 12.17 -10.35 -16.77
C PHE A 714 10.70 -10.44 -17.16
N GLU A 715 10.39 -10.12 -18.40
CA GLU A 715 9.02 -10.16 -18.90
C GLU A 715 9.00 -10.64 -20.33
N PHE A 716 8.08 -11.55 -20.61
CA PHE A 716 7.76 -12.02 -21.95
C PHE A 716 6.27 -11.79 -22.21
N VAL A 717 5.97 -11.09 -23.29
CA VAL A 717 4.60 -10.82 -23.72
C VAL A 717 4.42 -11.30 -25.16
N HIS A 718 3.37 -12.06 -25.40
CA HIS A 718 2.94 -12.46 -26.73
C HIS A 718 1.54 -11.92 -26.97
N ARG A 719 1.32 -11.29 -28.13
CA ARG A 719 0.02 -10.75 -28.52
C ARG A 719 -0.35 -11.19 -29.94
N GLU A 720 -1.61 -11.58 -30.10
CA GLU A 720 -2.27 -11.73 -31.39
C GLU A 720 -3.52 -10.84 -31.41
N THR A 721 -3.66 -10.01 -32.43
CA THR A 721 -4.81 -9.10 -32.59
C THR A 721 -5.34 -9.20 -34.00
N GLU A 722 -6.63 -9.46 -34.14
CA GLU A 722 -7.36 -9.34 -35.39
C GLU A 722 -8.42 -8.26 -35.23
N GLN A 723 -8.44 -7.31 -36.15
CA GLN A 723 -9.33 -6.17 -36.06
C GLN A 723 -9.82 -5.76 -37.45
N GLY A 724 -11.13 -5.57 -37.58
CA GLY A 724 -11.75 -4.88 -38.70
C GLY A 724 -11.55 -3.37 -38.63
N ASP A 725 -12.19 -2.62 -39.53
CA ASP A 725 -12.23 -1.17 -39.38
C ASP A 725 -13.08 -0.84 -38.12
N LEU A 726 -12.60 0.04 -37.24
CA LEU A 726 -13.35 0.54 -36.06
C LEU A 726 -13.62 2.05 -36.08
N HIS A 727 -13.02 2.75 -37.04
CA HIS A 727 -13.08 4.21 -37.11
C HIS A 727 -14.46 4.71 -37.52
N GLN A 728 -14.97 5.73 -36.84
CA GLN A 728 -16.24 6.35 -37.18
C GLN A 728 -16.06 7.68 -37.91
N TYR A 729 -16.96 7.91 -38.87
CA TYR A 729 -16.95 9.09 -39.71
C TYR A 729 -18.24 9.90 -39.56
N LEU A 730 -18.11 11.21 -39.36
CA LEU A 730 -19.23 12.15 -39.36
C LEU A 730 -19.68 12.48 -40.80
N ILE A 731 -18.71 12.67 -41.71
CA ILE A 731 -18.95 13.06 -43.11
C ILE A 731 -18.25 12.12 -44.08
N GLY A 732 -19.05 11.43 -44.92
CA GLY A 732 -18.56 10.53 -45.97
C GLY A 732 -17.90 9.29 -45.40
N ASN A 733 -17.98 8.17 -46.13
CA ASN A 733 -17.23 6.96 -45.79
C ASN A 733 -16.29 6.66 -46.95
N PRO A 734 -14.97 6.60 -46.77
CA PRO A 734 -14.13 6.02 -47.80
C PRO A 734 -14.55 4.56 -48.06
N GLN A 735 -14.46 4.08 -49.30
CA GLN A 735 -14.92 2.74 -49.69
C GLN A 735 -14.03 1.59 -49.15
N PHE A 736 -13.41 1.75 -47.98
CA PHE A 736 -12.39 0.84 -47.47
C PHE A 736 -12.98 -0.17 -46.50
N LEU A 737 -12.93 -1.45 -46.87
CA LEU A 737 -13.05 -2.54 -45.92
C LEU A 737 -11.63 -3.04 -45.62
N GLY A 738 -11.14 -2.68 -44.43
CA GLY A 738 -9.84 -3.11 -43.91
C GLY A 738 -9.99 -4.24 -42.90
N ARG A 739 -9.12 -5.25 -42.96
CA ARG A 739 -8.85 -6.17 -41.84
C ARG A 739 -7.34 -6.18 -41.58
N ASN A 740 -6.98 -6.01 -40.32
CA ASN A 740 -5.60 -5.99 -39.87
C ASN A 740 -5.38 -7.13 -38.88
N ASN A 741 -4.27 -7.84 -39.05
CA ASN A 741 -3.81 -8.86 -38.12
C ASN A 741 -2.41 -8.50 -37.63
N LEU A 742 -2.20 -8.49 -36.32
CA LEU A 742 -0.93 -8.22 -35.68
C LEU A 742 -0.55 -9.42 -34.82
N ALA A 743 0.68 -9.87 -34.95
CA ALA A 743 1.30 -10.80 -34.03
C ALA A 743 2.62 -10.19 -33.57
N ASP A 744 2.85 -10.08 -32.27
CA ASP A 744 4.13 -9.62 -31.74
C ASP A 744 4.58 -10.38 -30.50
N ASN A 745 5.89 -10.35 -30.30
CA ASN A 745 6.57 -10.86 -29.13
C ASN A 745 7.43 -9.74 -28.55
N THR A 746 7.28 -9.45 -27.27
CA THR A 746 8.10 -8.50 -26.52
C THR A 746 8.85 -9.23 -25.42
N TYR A 747 10.16 -9.01 -25.38
CA TYR A 747 11.05 -9.48 -24.32
C TYR A 747 11.61 -8.27 -23.60
N ARG A 748 11.57 -8.27 -22.26
CA ARG A 748 12.13 -7.20 -21.45
C ARG A 748 13.01 -7.75 -20.34
N GLY A 749 14.16 -7.12 -20.14
CA GLY A 749 15.00 -7.27 -18.95
C GLY A 749 15.16 -5.91 -18.26
N GLY A 750 15.00 -5.87 -16.94
CA GLY A 750 15.10 -4.65 -16.16
C GLY A 750 15.89 -4.82 -14.86
N VAL A 751 16.57 -3.77 -14.44
CA VAL A 751 17.28 -3.71 -13.14
C VAL A 751 16.96 -2.38 -12.46
N ASN A 752 16.65 -2.44 -11.16
CA ASN A 752 16.53 -1.29 -10.27
C ASN A 752 17.57 -1.46 -9.14
N LEU A 753 18.54 -0.54 -9.11
CA LEU A 753 19.59 -0.46 -8.12
C LEU A 753 19.39 0.76 -7.22
N ARG A 754 19.23 0.53 -5.92
CA ARG A 754 19.20 1.57 -4.90
C ARG A 754 20.60 1.77 -4.30
N ILE A 755 21.28 2.84 -4.70
CA ILE A 755 22.66 3.12 -4.31
C ILE A 755 22.71 3.63 -2.86
N PHE A 756 21.83 4.59 -2.56
CA PHE A 756 21.58 5.14 -1.23
C PHE A 756 20.06 5.21 -1.03
N THR A 757 19.59 5.52 0.19
CA THR A 757 18.14 5.61 0.50
C THR A 757 17.38 6.55 -0.44
N ASP A 758 18.06 7.57 -0.98
CA ASP A 758 17.50 8.65 -1.80
C ASP A 758 17.80 8.50 -3.32
N ASP A 759 18.50 7.43 -3.73
CA ASP A 759 19.11 7.30 -5.07
C ASP A 759 18.75 5.98 -5.75
N HIS A 760 18.05 6.07 -6.89
CA HIS A 760 17.70 4.92 -7.73
C HIS A 760 18.36 5.01 -9.11
N LEU A 761 18.89 3.90 -9.58
CA LEU A 761 19.35 3.70 -10.94
C LEU A 761 18.52 2.58 -11.58
N LEU A 762 17.77 2.94 -12.61
CA LEU A 762 16.97 2.03 -13.42
C LEU A 762 17.70 1.77 -14.74
N ALA A 763 17.70 0.53 -15.20
CA ALA A 763 18.14 0.16 -16.54
C ALA A 763 17.15 -0.84 -17.13
N SER A 764 16.79 -0.66 -18.40
CA SER A 764 15.80 -1.51 -19.09
C SER A 764 16.28 -1.78 -20.52
N TYR A 765 16.12 -3.03 -20.95
CA TYR A 765 16.29 -3.46 -22.33
C TYR A 765 15.00 -4.11 -22.80
N ILE A 766 14.49 -3.67 -23.95
CA ILE A 766 13.26 -4.15 -24.57
C ILE A 766 13.59 -4.55 -26.00
N HIS A 767 13.25 -5.79 -26.35
CA HIS A 767 13.24 -6.28 -27.72
C HIS A 767 11.80 -6.55 -28.13
N THR A 768 11.38 -6.09 -29.31
CA THR A 768 10.06 -6.39 -29.87
C THR A 768 10.19 -6.82 -31.31
N ASP A 769 9.56 -7.94 -31.66
CA ASP A 769 9.40 -8.43 -33.03
C ASP A 769 7.90 -8.50 -33.35
N ALA A 770 7.47 -7.77 -34.36
CA ALA A 770 6.07 -7.60 -34.72
C ALA A 770 5.85 -7.82 -36.22
N VAL A 771 4.81 -8.59 -36.54
CA VAL A 771 4.34 -8.83 -37.90
C VAL A 771 2.92 -8.33 -38.04
N THR A 772 2.71 -7.45 -39.01
CA THR A 772 1.43 -6.79 -39.24
C THR A 772 0.97 -7.04 -40.68
N ARG A 773 -0.15 -7.75 -40.83
CA ARG A 773 -0.75 -8.07 -42.12
C ARG A 773 -2.03 -7.29 -42.33
N ASN A 774 -2.08 -6.57 -43.44
CA ASN A 774 -3.18 -5.67 -43.77
C ASN A 774 -3.82 -6.09 -45.05
N PHE A 775 -5.14 -6.15 -45.00
CA PHE A 775 -5.97 -6.44 -46.14
C PHE A 775 -6.94 -5.30 -46.34
N ARG A 776 -6.88 -4.60 -47.47
CA ARG A 776 -7.78 -3.50 -47.82
C ARG A 776 -8.47 -3.78 -49.16
N ILE A 777 -9.80 -3.63 -49.19
CA ILE A 777 -10.59 -3.69 -50.43
C ILE A 777 -10.92 -2.27 -50.90
N PHE A 778 -10.64 -1.97 -52.17
CA PHE A 778 -10.92 -0.71 -52.88
C PHE A 778 -11.73 -1.01 -54.13
N SER A 779 -13.04 -0.69 -54.19
CA SER A 779 -13.84 -0.70 -55.44
C SER A 779 -13.45 -1.82 -56.45
N ASP A 780 -13.49 -3.08 -56.00
CA ASP A 780 -13.13 -4.32 -56.72
C ASP A 780 -11.63 -4.74 -56.79
N LYS A 781 -10.70 -3.98 -56.20
CA LYS A 781 -9.27 -4.31 -56.06
C LYS A 781 -8.88 -4.63 -54.63
N SER A 782 -7.94 -5.55 -54.44
CA SER A 782 -7.44 -5.92 -53.10
C SER A 782 -5.96 -5.59 -52.95
N ASN A 783 -5.64 -4.83 -51.90
CA ASN A 783 -4.27 -4.55 -51.50
C ASN A 783 -3.91 -5.35 -50.26
N PHE A 784 -2.78 -6.07 -50.33
CA PHE A 784 -2.22 -6.78 -49.20
C PHE A 784 -0.83 -6.23 -48.86
N THR A 785 -0.62 -5.96 -47.58
CA THR A 785 0.65 -5.44 -47.06
C THR A 785 1.08 -6.30 -45.88
N ASP A 786 2.32 -6.79 -45.91
CA ASP A 786 2.97 -7.46 -44.78
C ASP A 786 4.08 -6.56 -44.26
N ASP A 787 4.00 -6.16 -42.99
CA ASP A 787 4.91 -5.22 -42.34
C ASP A 787 5.57 -5.91 -41.14
N HIS A 788 6.88 -6.15 -41.26
CA HIS A 788 7.74 -6.72 -40.24
C HIS A 788 8.54 -5.61 -39.56
N ARG A 789 8.47 -5.54 -38.24
CA ARG A 789 9.22 -4.56 -37.44
C ARG A 789 9.94 -5.24 -36.29
N ALA A 790 11.24 -5.03 -36.21
CA ALA A 790 12.06 -5.41 -35.07
C ALA A 790 12.62 -4.14 -34.40
N THR A 791 12.50 -4.04 -33.08
CA THR A 791 13.03 -2.91 -32.32
C THR A 791 13.85 -3.39 -31.13
N ASP A 792 15.09 -2.91 -31.04
CA ASP A 792 15.92 -2.98 -29.84
C ASP A 792 15.94 -1.62 -29.16
N PHE A 793 15.63 -1.59 -27.86
CA PHE A 793 15.56 -0.37 -27.07
C PHE A 793 16.25 -0.57 -25.74
N PHE A 794 17.24 0.27 -25.45
CA PHE A 794 17.95 0.29 -24.18
C PHE A 794 17.80 1.66 -23.54
N GLU A 795 17.56 1.69 -22.24
CA GLU A 795 17.38 2.93 -21.49
C GLU A 795 17.96 2.84 -20.09
N GLY A 796 18.42 3.98 -19.59
CA GLY A 796 18.91 4.15 -18.23
C GLY A 796 18.33 5.41 -17.62
N GLN A 797 17.93 5.36 -16.35
CA GLN A 797 17.40 6.50 -15.60
C GLN A 797 17.98 6.54 -14.20
N TYR A 798 18.41 7.72 -13.79
CA TYR A 798 18.82 8.06 -12.44
C TYR A 798 17.75 8.96 -11.80
N LEU A 799 17.29 8.56 -10.61
CA LEU A 799 16.35 9.30 -9.78
C LEU A 799 17.03 9.66 -8.47
N HIS A 800 17.05 10.96 -8.15
CA HIS A 800 17.56 11.49 -6.89
C HIS A 800 16.47 12.26 -6.16
N HIS A 801 16.24 11.92 -4.90
CA HIS A 801 15.23 12.55 -4.06
C HIS A 801 15.86 13.32 -2.89
N ARG A 802 15.54 14.62 -2.75
CA ARG A 802 15.91 15.42 -1.58
C ARG A 802 14.71 16.22 -1.08
N GLN A 803 14.83 16.75 0.13
CA GLN A 803 13.79 17.55 0.78
C GLN A 803 13.41 18.80 -0.03
N VAL A 804 14.37 19.42 -0.72
CA VAL A 804 14.16 20.69 -1.45
C VAL A 804 14.15 20.54 -2.98
N TYR A 805 14.60 19.41 -3.53
CA TYR A 805 14.55 19.16 -4.96
C TYR A 805 14.56 17.67 -5.29
N ASN A 806 14.06 17.32 -6.47
CA ASN A 806 14.22 15.98 -7.08
C ASN A 806 14.91 16.13 -8.42
N VAL A 807 15.81 15.21 -8.78
CA VAL A 807 16.46 15.14 -10.10
C VAL A 807 16.06 13.83 -10.77
N ILE A 808 15.68 13.92 -12.04
CA ILE A 808 15.44 12.77 -12.91
C ILE A 808 16.30 12.97 -14.15
N ALA A 809 17.29 12.13 -14.37
CA ALA A 809 18.13 12.19 -15.57
C ALA A 809 18.17 10.82 -16.22
N GLY A 810 18.20 10.76 -17.54
CA GLY A 810 18.22 9.48 -18.23
C GLY A 810 18.59 9.61 -19.68
N PHE A 811 18.72 8.45 -20.30
CA PHE A 811 18.99 8.33 -21.72
C PHE A 811 18.32 7.09 -22.29
N ASN A 812 18.09 7.10 -23.60
CA ASN A 812 17.67 5.94 -24.36
C ASN A 812 18.52 5.80 -25.63
N LEU A 813 18.67 4.57 -26.08
CA LEU A 813 19.31 4.15 -27.32
C LEU A 813 18.34 3.21 -28.03
N TYR A 814 18.12 3.39 -29.32
CA TYR A 814 17.22 2.52 -30.06
C TYR A 814 17.74 2.17 -31.45
N LYS A 815 17.33 1.00 -31.91
CA LYS A 815 17.50 0.51 -33.27
C LYS A 815 16.18 -0.09 -33.74
N LEU A 816 15.64 0.45 -34.82
CA LEU A 816 14.44 -0.01 -35.49
C LEU A 816 14.81 -0.54 -36.87
N THR A 817 14.39 -1.76 -37.16
CA THR A 817 14.43 -2.35 -38.50
C THR A 817 12.99 -2.54 -38.96
N HIS A 818 12.69 -2.04 -40.15
CA HIS A 818 11.36 -2.06 -40.74
C HIS A 818 11.43 -2.63 -42.14
N TYR A 819 10.72 -3.73 -42.36
CA TYR A 819 10.65 -4.40 -43.65
C TYR A 819 9.19 -4.54 -44.09
N GLN A 820 8.84 -4.06 -45.28
CA GLN A 820 7.46 -4.01 -45.74
C GLN A 820 7.30 -4.58 -47.15
N ASN A 821 6.44 -5.57 -47.31
CA ASN A 821 6.08 -6.16 -48.60
C ASN A 821 4.70 -5.69 -49.05
N PHE A 822 4.58 -5.35 -50.33
CA PHE A 822 3.32 -4.92 -50.96
C PHE A 822 2.93 -5.85 -52.09
N SER A 823 1.66 -6.23 -52.12
CA SER A 823 1.07 -6.99 -53.23
C SER A 823 -0.29 -6.41 -53.64
N PHE A 824 -0.49 -6.32 -54.95
CA PHE A 824 -1.70 -5.80 -55.59
C PHE A 824 -2.37 -6.92 -56.39
N ASP A 825 -3.68 -7.12 -56.17
CA ASP A 825 -4.54 -8.06 -56.91
C ASP A 825 -4.00 -9.51 -56.99
N LEU A 826 -3.29 -9.98 -55.95
CA LEU A 826 -2.71 -11.33 -55.83
C LEU A 826 -1.76 -11.76 -56.98
N THR A 827 -1.41 -10.85 -57.90
CA THR A 827 -0.68 -11.16 -59.14
C THR A 827 0.54 -10.26 -59.37
N GLN A 828 0.63 -9.09 -58.73
CA GLN A 828 1.81 -8.21 -58.77
C GLN A 828 2.44 -8.08 -57.38
N ASN A 829 3.65 -8.62 -57.21
CA ASN A 829 4.50 -8.38 -56.05
C ASN A 829 5.47 -7.23 -56.37
N SER A 830 5.46 -6.18 -55.58
CA SER A 830 6.52 -5.17 -55.59
C SER A 830 7.65 -5.62 -54.64
N PRO A 831 8.93 -5.34 -54.94
CA PRO A 831 10.02 -5.62 -54.00
C PRO A 831 9.79 -4.87 -52.69
N GLY A 832 10.06 -5.54 -51.56
CA GLY A 832 9.82 -4.98 -50.23
C GLY A 832 10.72 -3.80 -49.89
N GLU A 833 10.20 -2.86 -49.11
CA GLU A 833 10.91 -1.72 -48.54
C GLU A 833 11.58 -2.11 -47.23
N ASP A 834 12.93 -2.12 -47.21
CA ASP A 834 13.73 -2.21 -45.99
C ASP A 834 14.24 -0.82 -45.61
N ASN A 835 13.93 -0.37 -44.41
CA ASN A 835 14.40 0.88 -43.85
C ASN A 835 14.84 0.65 -42.39
N GLY A 836 15.99 1.23 -42.04
CA GLY A 836 16.51 1.21 -40.67
C GLY A 836 16.50 2.61 -40.05
N ARG A 837 16.28 2.67 -38.73
CA ARG A 837 16.53 3.87 -37.93
C ARG A 837 17.32 3.51 -36.69
N ASN A 838 18.24 4.38 -36.31
CA ASN A 838 18.91 4.31 -35.02
C ASN A 838 19.01 5.70 -34.43
N GLY A 839 19.01 5.77 -33.12
CA GLY A 839 19.08 7.06 -32.45
C GLY A 839 19.30 6.92 -30.96
N HIS A 840 19.42 8.08 -30.34
CA HIS A 840 19.54 8.21 -28.91
C HIS A 840 18.87 9.48 -28.43
N SER A 841 18.57 9.50 -27.15
CA SER A 841 17.99 10.66 -26.49
C SER A 841 18.49 10.74 -25.08
N GLU A 842 18.61 11.96 -24.59
CA GLU A 842 18.99 12.26 -23.21
C GLU A 842 18.00 13.25 -22.64
N TYR A 843 17.73 13.12 -21.36
CA TYR A 843 16.85 14.04 -20.67
C TYR A 843 17.31 14.29 -19.25
N ALA A 844 17.04 15.50 -18.76
CA ALA A 844 17.24 15.87 -17.38
C ALA A 844 16.09 16.75 -16.92
N TYR A 845 15.54 16.44 -15.75
CA TYR A 845 14.47 17.17 -15.08
C TYR A 845 14.89 17.48 -13.65
N VAL A 846 14.58 18.69 -13.21
CA VAL A 846 14.74 19.14 -11.84
C VAL A 846 13.42 19.67 -11.34
N ASN A 847 12.88 19.06 -10.29
CA ASN A 847 11.72 19.56 -9.55
C ASN A 847 12.21 20.32 -8.32
N LEU A 848 12.03 21.62 -8.28
CA LEU A 848 12.43 22.50 -7.17
C LEU A 848 11.23 22.73 -6.23
N LYS A 849 11.34 22.29 -4.98
CA LYS A 849 10.35 22.52 -3.92
C LYS A 849 10.67 23.85 -3.22
N LEU A 850 10.05 24.93 -3.69
CA LEU A 850 10.27 26.29 -3.21
C LEU A 850 9.38 26.62 -1.99
N PRO A 851 9.77 27.60 -1.15
CA PRO A 851 8.92 28.11 -0.07
C PRO A 851 7.54 28.58 -0.58
N ARG A 852 6.51 28.51 0.28
CA ARG A 852 5.09 28.79 -0.05
C ARG A 852 4.41 27.73 -0.92
N SER A 853 4.84 26.47 -0.82
CA SER A 853 4.21 25.33 -1.49
C SER A 853 4.17 25.46 -3.02
N ILE A 854 5.26 26.01 -3.58
CA ILE A 854 5.47 26.09 -5.03
C ILE A 854 6.44 24.99 -5.43
N THR A 855 6.06 24.18 -6.42
CA THR A 855 6.94 23.23 -7.08
C THR A 855 7.16 23.65 -8.52
N GLY A 856 8.40 24.00 -8.86
CA GLY A 856 8.79 24.33 -10.25
C GLY A 856 9.51 23.16 -10.90
N THR A 857 9.13 22.79 -12.11
CA THR A 857 9.80 21.76 -12.91
C THR A 857 10.57 22.43 -14.05
N LEU A 858 11.86 22.14 -14.16
CA LEU A 858 12.69 22.50 -15.31
C LEU A 858 13.19 21.22 -15.95
N GLY A 859 12.89 21.02 -17.23
CA GLY A 859 13.29 19.86 -18.00
C GLY A 859 13.92 20.26 -19.32
N LEU A 860 14.85 19.44 -19.79
CA LEU A 860 15.45 19.54 -21.11
C LEU A 860 15.64 18.13 -21.63
N SER A 861 15.27 17.90 -22.89
CA SER A 861 15.69 16.69 -23.60
C SER A 861 16.40 17.03 -24.90
N TYR A 862 17.38 16.20 -25.23
CA TYR A 862 18.01 16.14 -26.53
C TYR A 862 17.56 14.87 -27.24
N HIS A 863 17.39 14.94 -28.55
CA HIS A 863 17.11 13.78 -29.37
C HIS A 863 17.97 13.83 -30.62
N PHE A 864 18.51 12.67 -31.00
CA PHE A 864 19.23 12.45 -32.23
C PHE A 864 18.70 11.19 -32.92
N THR A 865 18.43 11.29 -34.22
CA THR A 865 18.01 10.16 -35.05
C THR A 865 18.75 10.17 -36.38
N GLU A 866 19.12 8.98 -36.84
CA GLU A 866 19.69 8.71 -38.14
C GLU A 866 18.82 7.67 -38.87
N SER A 867 18.45 7.98 -40.11
CA SER A 867 17.60 7.13 -40.96
C SER A 867 18.35 6.69 -42.21
N PHE A 868 18.24 5.40 -42.56
CA PHE A 868 18.88 4.78 -43.72
C PHE A 868 17.83 4.49 -44.81
N PRO A 869 17.97 5.04 -46.04
CA PRO A 869 17.04 4.75 -47.12
C PRO A 869 17.38 3.50 -47.94
N PHE A 870 16.32 2.81 -48.35
CA PHE A 870 16.06 1.94 -49.52
C PHE A 870 17.10 1.97 -50.68
N LEU A 871 17.79 0.84 -50.92
CA LEU A 871 18.52 0.40 -52.15
C LEU A 871 19.89 1.02 -52.54
N GLU A 872 20.84 0.15 -52.89
CA GLU A 872 22.21 0.38 -53.41
C GLU A 872 22.29 1.16 -54.76
N THR A 873 21.17 1.50 -55.40
CA THR A 873 21.17 2.21 -56.69
C THR A 873 20.63 3.63 -56.54
N GLY A 874 21.46 4.51 -55.98
CA GLY A 874 21.23 5.95 -55.99
C GLY A 874 21.61 6.63 -54.67
N ASP A 875 22.45 7.65 -54.79
CA ASP A 875 23.14 8.42 -53.74
C ASP A 875 22.21 9.25 -52.81
N ARG A 876 21.14 8.65 -52.26
CA ARG A 876 20.35 9.29 -51.19
C ARG A 876 21.05 9.01 -49.86
N GLY A 877 21.86 9.97 -49.41
CA GLY A 877 22.59 9.90 -48.15
C GLY A 877 21.70 9.74 -46.91
N LYS A 878 22.32 9.25 -45.83
CA LYS A 878 21.77 9.20 -44.47
C LYS A 878 21.08 10.52 -44.10
N THR A 879 19.85 10.46 -43.59
CA THR A 879 19.17 11.65 -43.06
C THR A 879 19.36 11.69 -41.55
N GLN A 880 19.86 12.81 -41.03
CA GLN A 880 20.09 13.03 -39.60
C GLN A 880 19.21 14.16 -39.10
N SER A 881 18.64 13.99 -37.92
CA SER A 881 17.87 15.03 -37.21
C SER A 881 18.31 15.08 -35.76
N ALA A 882 18.51 16.29 -35.25
CA ALA A 882 18.90 16.54 -33.87
C ALA A 882 18.16 17.77 -33.32
N GLY A 883 17.75 17.74 -32.06
CA GLY A 883 17.02 18.84 -31.45
C GLY A 883 17.07 18.88 -29.94
N LEU A 884 16.96 20.10 -29.39
CA LEU A 884 16.80 20.36 -27.97
C LEU A 884 15.37 20.82 -27.68
N TYR A 885 14.78 20.26 -26.63
CA TYR A 885 13.36 20.38 -26.32
C TYR A 885 13.16 20.75 -24.85
N PRO A 886 12.94 22.05 -24.55
CA PRO A 886 12.75 22.53 -23.18
C PRO A 886 11.35 22.21 -22.65
N LYS A 887 11.26 22.03 -21.33
CA LYS A 887 10.05 21.69 -20.59
C LYS A 887 10.01 22.49 -19.30
N ILE A 888 8.90 23.18 -19.04
CA ILE A 888 8.73 24.05 -17.88
C ILE A 888 7.38 23.72 -17.25
N GLY A 889 7.37 23.48 -15.94
CA GLY A 889 6.18 23.22 -15.15
C GLY A 889 6.13 24.08 -13.90
N LEU A 890 4.93 24.41 -13.46
CA LEU A 890 4.67 25.06 -12.19
C LEU A 890 3.44 24.44 -11.55
N LEU A 891 3.57 23.98 -10.31
CA LEU A 891 2.46 23.62 -9.45
C LEU A 891 2.53 24.53 -8.22
N TRP A 892 1.47 25.27 -7.95
CA TRP A 892 1.39 26.19 -6.82
C TRP A 892 0.16 25.89 -5.98
N ASP A 893 0.38 25.33 -4.79
CA ASP A 893 -0.63 25.22 -3.75
C ASP A 893 -0.71 26.57 -3.01
N ILE A 894 -1.59 27.46 -3.47
CA ILE A 894 -1.75 28.82 -2.90
C ILE A 894 -2.20 28.70 -1.43
N ASP A 895 -3.10 27.77 -1.17
CA ASP A 895 -3.55 27.35 0.14
C ASP A 895 -3.99 25.87 0.08
N ASN A 896 -4.58 25.35 1.16
CA ASN A 896 -5.05 23.95 1.22
C ASN A 896 -6.27 23.66 0.32
N LYS A 897 -6.80 24.67 -0.38
CA LYS A 897 -8.02 24.58 -1.20
C LYS A 897 -7.79 24.97 -2.66
N THR A 898 -6.76 25.74 -2.98
CA THR A 898 -6.56 26.36 -4.29
C THR A 898 -5.22 25.95 -4.86
N LYS A 899 -5.24 25.25 -5.99
CA LYS A 899 -4.03 24.81 -6.71
C LYS A 899 -4.02 25.38 -8.12
N LEU A 900 -2.93 26.04 -8.48
CA LEU A 900 -2.66 26.53 -9.84
C LEU A 900 -1.63 25.63 -10.50
N ARG A 901 -1.84 25.27 -11.78
CA ARG A 901 -0.91 24.46 -12.56
C ARG A 901 -0.63 25.11 -13.91
N PHE A 902 0.61 25.10 -14.34
CA PHE A 902 1.04 25.57 -15.66
C PHE A 902 2.08 24.63 -16.25
N ALA A 903 2.05 24.42 -17.56
CA ALA A 903 3.11 23.73 -18.28
C ALA A 903 3.34 24.32 -19.67
N TYR A 904 4.62 24.36 -20.06
CA TYR A 904 5.08 24.53 -21.42
C TYR A 904 5.99 23.34 -21.75
N ILE A 905 5.66 22.59 -22.79
CA ILE A 905 6.42 21.39 -23.19
C ILE A 905 6.71 21.51 -24.67
N ARG A 906 7.98 21.54 -25.04
CA ARG A 906 8.40 21.21 -26.40
C ARG A 906 8.89 19.76 -26.40
N GLY A 907 8.58 18.99 -27.42
CA GLY A 907 8.96 17.58 -27.47
C GLY A 907 9.12 17.04 -28.89
N HIS A 908 9.71 15.85 -28.96
CA HIS A 908 9.90 15.06 -30.17
C HIS A 908 9.36 13.65 -29.90
N LYS A 909 8.54 13.13 -30.81
CA LYS A 909 8.04 11.76 -30.71
C LYS A 909 9.05 10.80 -31.34
N GLN A 910 9.62 9.93 -30.54
CA GLN A 910 10.65 8.98 -30.95
C GLN A 910 10.01 7.63 -31.35
N PRO A 911 10.67 6.81 -32.17
CA PRO A 911 10.32 5.40 -32.33
C PRO A 911 10.71 4.64 -31.06
N ILE A 912 9.73 4.23 -30.26
CA ILE A 912 9.93 3.55 -28.96
C ILE A 912 9.45 2.09 -29.04
N ALA A 913 10.27 1.13 -28.61
CA ALA A 913 9.92 -0.28 -28.58
C ALA A 913 8.74 -0.50 -27.63
N ALA A 914 7.77 -1.32 -28.04
CA ALA A 914 6.52 -1.55 -27.31
C ALA A 914 5.76 -0.26 -26.89
N ILE A 915 6.08 0.91 -27.47
CA ILE A 915 5.43 2.20 -27.17
C ILE A 915 5.59 2.62 -25.69
N GLN A 916 6.74 2.33 -25.07
CA GLN A 916 7.03 2.70 -23.68
C GLN A 916 8.46 3.28 -23.49
N THR A 917 8.63 4.10 -22.46
CA THR A 917 9.90 4.73 -22.05
C THR A 917 9.90 5.06 -20.55
N LEU A 918 11.07 5.15 -19.94
CA LEU A 918 11.25 5.65 -18.57
C LEU A 918 11.21 7.19 -18.48
N GLU A 919 11.23 7.92 -19.59
CA GLU A 919 11.14 9.38 -19.54
C GLU A 919 9.82 9.83 -18.86
N PRO A 920 9.84 10.85 -17.97
CA PRO A 920 8.63 11.35 -17.32
C PRO A 920 7.50 11.68 -18.31
N THR A 921 6.31 11.14 -18.06
CA THR A 921 5.19 11.26 -19.00
C THR A 921 4.38 12.53 -18.84
N GLN A 922 4.53 13.25 -17.72
CA GLN A 922 3.78 14.45 -17.41
C GLN A 922 4.64 15.54 -16.78
N ILE A 923 4.25 16.79 -17.01
CA ILE A 923 4.82 17.99 -16.38
C ILE A 923 3.68 18.80 -15.77
N ALA A 924 3.71 19.01 -14.45
CA ALA A 924 2.65 19.70 -13.70
C ALA A 924 1.21 19.13 -13.92
N GLY A 925 1.12 17.82 -14.21
CA GLY A 925 -0.13 17.10 -14.46
C GLY A 925 -0.62 17.19 -15.90
N PHE A 926 0.17 17.78 -16.79
CA PHE A 926 -0.09 17.80 -18.23
C PHE A 926 0.73 16.74 -18.93
N ASN A 927 0.06 15.93 -19.74
CA ASN A 927 0.68 14.84 -20.47
C ASN A 927 1.63 15.34 -21.56
N GLN A 928 2.77 14.67 -21.68
CA GLN A 928 3.80 14.92 -22.68
C GLN A 928 3.68 13.94 -23.86
N PHE A 929 3.36 12.68 -23.59
CA PHE A 929 3.40 11.65 -24.63
C PHE A 929 2.04 11.43 -25.27
N PHE A 930 1.94 11.74 -26.56
CA PHE A 930 0.74 11.55 -27.34
C PHE A 930 0.95 10.56 -28.48
N ASP A 931 -0.14 9.95 -28.94
CA ASP A 931 -0.12 8.95 -30.02
C ASP A 931 0.02 9.57 -31.42
N ASN A 932 1.01 10.45 -31.61
CA ASN A 932 1.36 11.12 -32.87
C ASN A 932 2.14 10.20 -33.85
N LEU A 933 2.46 10.70 -35.03
CA LEU A 933 3.39 10.07 -35.96
C LEU A 933 4.82 10.04 -35.40
N ALA A 934 5.57 8.96 -35.66
CA ALA A 934 6.99 8.89 -35.30
C ALA A 934 7.78 10.04 -35.98
N ASP A 935 8.76 10.57 -35.25
CA ASP A 935 9.64 11.69 -35.61
C ASP A 935 8.96 13.05 -35.81
N SER A 936 7.75 13.20 -35.28
CA SER A 936 7.06 14.50 -35.21
C SER A 936 7.53 15.33 -34.02
N THR A 937 7.55 16.65 -34.17
CA THR A 937 7.79 17.58 -33.04
C THR A 937 6.49 18.25 -32.62
N PHE A 938 6.39 18.63 -31.34
CA PHE A 938 5.22 19.32 -30.83
C PHE A 938 5.56 20.39 -29.81
N SER A 939 4.64 21.35 -29.68
CA SER A 939 4.58 22.33 -28.60
C SER A 939 3.26 22.17 -27.87
N PHE A 940 3.30 22.12 -26.54
CA PHE A 940 2.13 22.05 -25.67
C PHE A 940 2.16 23.16 -24.63
N TYR A 941 1.01 23.77 -24.40
CA TYR A 941 0.77 24.81 -23.41
C TYR A 941 -0.43 24.39 -22.57
N GLY A 942 -0.31 24.43 -21.25
CA GLY A 942 -1.38 24.06 -20.33
C GLY A 942 -1.47 25.02 -19.15
N GLY A 943 -2.69 25.34 -18.74
CA GLY A 943 -3.00 26.10 -17.54
C GLY A 943 -4.24 25.56 -16.85
N ALA A 944 -4.20 25.39 -15.53
CA ALA A 944 -5.34 24.89 -14.76
C ALA A 944 -5.45 25.55 -13.39
N LEU A 945 -6.70 25.65 -12.91
CA LEU A 945 -7.06 26.07 -11.55
C LEU A 945 -7.98 25.01 -10.95
N ASP A 946 -7.51 24.36 -9.88
CA ASP A 946 -8.24 23.33 -9.14
C ASP A 946 -8.63 23.87 -7.76
N LEU A 947 -9.91 23.72 -7.40
CA LEU A 947 -10.50 24.29 -6.19
C LEU A 947 -11.20 23.21 -5.34
N VAL A 948 -10.94 23.25 -4.04
CA VAL A 948 -11.64 22.50 -2.99
C VAL A 948 -12.54 23.46 -2.25
N ILE A 949 -13.83 23.49 -2.58
CA ILE A 949 -14.78 24.41 -1.93
C ILE A 949 -14.99 24.01 -0.47
N ASN A 950 -15.24 22.70 -0.27
CA ASN A 950 -15.30 22.03 1.03
C ASN A 950 -14.86 20.55 0.84
N PRO A 951 -14.69 19.76 1.92
CA PRO A 951 -14.21 18.37 1.81
C PRO A 951 -15.03 17.45 0.89
N ASN A 952 -16.26 17.85 0.54
CA ASN A 952 -17.20 17.06 -0.26
C ASN A 952 -17.46 17.65 -1.65
N LEU A 953 -16.96 18.85 -1.99
CA LEU A 953 -17.24 19.56 -3.23
C LEU A 953 -15.96 20.14 -3.86
N PHE A 954 -15.64 19.66 -5.06
CA PHE A 954 -14.44 20.00 -5.82
C PHE A 954 -14.82 20.53 -7.20
N THR A 955 -14.08 21.52 -7.69
CA THR A 955 -14.29 22.06 -9.03
C THR A 955 -12.96 22.49 -9.64
N GLY A 956 -12.89 22.59 -10.96
CA GLY A 956 -11.69 23.09 -11.62
C GLY A 956 -11.89 23.36 -13.08
N ILE A 957 -10.94 24.13 -13.63
CA ILE A 957 -10.85 24.47 -15.05
C ILE A 957 -9.44 24.17 -15.54
N GLU A 958 -9.35 23.57 -16.72
CA GLU A 958 -8.11 23.28 -17.44
C GLU A 958 -8.23 23.77 -18.88
N LEU A 959 -7.23 24.49 -19.35
CA LEU A 959 -7.11 25.01 -20.71
C LEU A 959 -5.79 24.51 -21.28
N SER A 960 -5.80 23.99 -22.51
CA SER A 960 -4.57 23.61 -23.18
C SER A 960 -4.60 23.81 -24.68
N ARG A 961 -3.41 24.01 -25.25
CA ARG A 961 -3.15 24.12 -26.69
C ARG A 961 -2.00 23.19 -27.04
N ARG A 962 -2.17 22.40 -28.09
CA ARG A 962 -1.13 21.56 -28.68
C ARG A 962 -0.95 21.87 -30.15
N GLU A 963 0.28 22.05 -30.57
CA GLU A 963 0.67 22.24 -31.97
C GLU A 963 1.61 21.11 -32.38
N LEU A 964 1.29 20.41 -33.47
CA LEU A 964 2.09 19.32 -34.03
C LEU A 964 2.74 19.78 -35.34
N TYR A 965 4.02 19.48 -35.52
CA TYR A 965 4.79 19.78 -36.72
C TYR A 965 5.32 18.49 -37.37
N GLY A 966 5.43 18.50 -38.69
CA GLY A 966 5.76 17.33 -39.52
C GLY A 966 7.22 16.89 -39.44
N VAL A 967 7.50 15.70 -40.01
CA VAL A 967 8.76 14.94 -39.85
C VAL A 967 9.96 15.52 -40.62
N ASN A 968 9.75 16.42 -41.60
CA ASN A 968 10.84 16.97 -42.44
C ASN A 968 10.69 18.44 -42.84
N VAL A 969 9.53 19.04 -42.55
CA VAL A 969 9.21 20.43 -42.88
C VAL A 969 8.55 20.96 -41.63
N SER A 970 9.01 22.09 -41.09
CA SER A 970 8.46 22.76 -39.90
C SER A 970 7.03 23.30 -40.12
N THR A 971 6.26 22.66 -40.98
CA THR A 971 4.85 22.91 -41.27
C THR A 971 3.98 22.38 -40.13
N LEU A 972 3.07 23.22 -39.68
CA LEU A 972 2.01 22.85 -38.74
C LEU A 972 1.10 21.80 -39.39
N VAL A 973 0.99 20.63 -38.75
CA VAL A 973 0.18 19.49 -39.20
C VAL A 973 -1.17 19.47 -38.50
N SER A 974 -1.21 19.86 -37.23
CA SER A 974 -2.45 19.94 -36.45
C SER A 974 -2.29 20.91 -35.30
N ARG A 975 -3.34 21.68 -35.02
CA ARG A 975 -3.50 22.46 -33.80
C ARG A 975 -4.75 21.95 -33.07
N ASN A 976 -4.59 21.63 -31.79
CA ASN A 976 -5.68 21.20 -30.93
C ASN A 976 -5.79 22.14 -29.72
N ASP A 977 -6.91 22.84 -29.62
CA ASP A 977 -7.29 23.65 -28.47
C ASP A 977 -8.34 22.91 -27.66
N SER A 978 -8.12 22.75 -26.36
CA SER A 978 -9.05 22.04 -25.48
C SER A 978 -9.30 22.76 -24.17
N SER A 979 -10.54 22.69 -23.71
CA SER A 979 -10.99 23.25 -22.43
C SER A 979 -11.78 22.20 -21.66
N LYS A 980 -11.49 22.06 -20.37
CA LYS A 980 -12.21 21.15 -19.47
C LYS A 980 -12.64 21.91 -18.23
N ILE A 981 -13.92 21.80 -17.87
CA ILE A 981 -14.46 22.25 -16.59
C ILE A 981 -15.06 21.03 -15.90
N TYR A 982 -14.86 20.89 -14.60
CA TYR A 982 -15.44 19.80 -13.83
C TYR A 982 -16.00 20.26 -12.48
N LEU A 983 -17.02 19.54 -12.01
CA LEU A 983 -17.63 19.69 -10.69
C LEU A 983 -17.89 18.28 -10.13
N ASN A 984 -17.32 17.99 -8.97
CA ASN A 984 -17.39 16.70 -8.30
C ASN A 984 -17.96 16.90 -6.90
N TRP A 985 -19.01 16.15 -6.54
CA TRP A 985 -19.76 16.35 -5.30
C TRP A 985 -20.14 15.04 -4.62
N THR A 986 -19.99 15.00 -3.30
CA THR A 986 -20.46 13.91 -2.43
C THR A 986 -21.54 14.46 -1.47
N PRO A 987 -22.81 14.51 -1.90
CA PRO A 987 -23.91 15.05 -1.09
C PRO A 987 -24.23 14.25 0.17
N SER A 988 -23.88 12.96 0.20
CA SER A 988 -24.09 12.04 1.32
C SER A 988 -23.02 10.94 1.30
N ASP A 989 -22.96 10.12 2.34
CA ASP A 989 -22.00 9.00 2.44
C ASP A 989 -22.25 7.88 1.41
N GLN A 990 -23.41 7.89 0.73
CA GLN A 990 -23.82 6.85 -0.23
C GLN A 990 -23.88 7.34 -1.68
N ILE A 991 -23.72 8.63 -1.95
CA ILE A 991 -23.95 9.20 -3.29
C ILE A 991 -22.77 10.05 -3.72
N SER A 992 -22.32 9.87 -4.96
CA SER A 992 -21.42 10.80 -5.64
C SER A 992 -22.03 11.30 -6.96
N MET A 993 -21.73 12.54 -7.30
CA MET A 993 -22.16 13.20 -8.53
C MET A 993 -20.96 13.84 -9.21
N SER A 994 -20.84 13.67 -10.53
CA SER A 994 -19.85 14.39 -11.33
C SER A 994 -20.52 15.05 -12.54
N ALA A 995 -20.07 16.25 -12.87
CA ALA A 995 -20.46 16.98 -14.07
C ALA A 995 -19.19 17.51 -14.73
N GLN A 996 -19.06 17.31 -16.04
CA GLN A 996 -17.93 17.85 -16.79
C GLN A 996 -18.43 18.56 -18.05
N TYR A 997 -17.66 19.55 -18.50
CA TYR A 997 -17.78 20.14 -19.82
C TYR A 997 -16.43 20.02 -20.50
N LYS A 998 -16.35 19.25 -21.58
CA LYS A 998 -15.16 19.08 -22.41
C LYS A 998 -15.43 19.74 -23.76
N TYR A 999 -14.55 20.66 -24.15
CA TYR A 999 -14.52 21.27 -25.47
C TYR A 999 -13.19 20.94 -26.14
N SER A 1000 -13.23 20.58 -27.41
CA SER A 1000 -12.04 20.43 -28.24
C SER A 1000 -12.27 21.05 -29.62
N HIS A 1001 -11.22 21.67 -30.14
CA HIS A 1001 -11.18 22.26 -31.45
C HIS A 1001 -9.88 21.82 -32.14
N ASN A 1002 -10.02 20.96 -33.13
CA ASN A 1002 -8.92 20.39 -33.89
C ASN A 1002 -8.91 21.01 -35.29
N ASP A 1003 -7.88 21.79 -35.57
CA ASP A 1003 -7.60 22.37 -36.88
C ASP A 1003 -6.48 21.56 -37.53
N ARG A 1004 -6.79 20.90 -38.64
CA ARG A 1004 -5.83 20.15 -39.45
C ARG A 1004 -5.72 20.83 -40.81
N PRO A 1005 -4.68 21.65 -41.01
CA PRO A 1005 -4.50 22.38 -42.25
C PRO A 1005 -4.62 21.45 -43.46
N MET A 1006 -5.45 21.83 -44.43
CA MET A 1006 -5.74 21.08 -45.67
C MET A 1006 -6.56 19.79 -45.57
N ASN A 1007 -6.94 19.35 -44.35
CA ASN A 1007 -7.78 18.17 -44.17
C ASN A 1007 -9.17 18.56 -43.69
N ASP A 1008 -9.29 18.99 -42.43
CA ASP A 1008 -10.56 19.25 -41.79
C ASP A 1008 -10.47 20.13 -40.53
N LEU A 1009 -11.61 20.70 -40.18
CA LEU A 1009 -11.82 21.45 -38.95
C LEU A 1009 -12.90 20.74 -38.13
N LEU A 1010 -12.55 20.26 -36.95
CA LEU A 1010 -13.45 19.50 -36.06
C LEU A 1010 -13.63 20.22 -34.73
N SER A 1011 -14.86 20.48 -34.34
CA SER A 1011 -15.21 20.97 -33.00
C SER A 1011 -16.11 19.96 -32.31
N THR A 1012 -15.79 19.62 -31.07
CA THR A 1012 -16.54 18.65 -30.27
C THR A 1012 -16.82 19.21 -28.87
N HIS A 1013 -18.09 19.18 -28.46
CA HIS A 1013 -18.58 19.47 -27.12
C HIS A 1013 -19.10 18.18 -26.49
N ILE A 1014 -18.64 17.86 -25.28
CA ILE A 1014 -19.07 16.67 -24.54
C ILE A 1014 -19.41 17.08 -23.10
N VAL A 1015 -20.62 16.75 -22.66
CA VAL A 1015 -21.15 17.07 -21.33
C VAL A 1015 -21.65 15.81 -20.64
N PRO A 1016 -20.78 15.07 -19.93
CA PRO A 1016 -21.21 13.94 -19.12
C PRO A 1016 -21.68 14.42 -17.75
N LEU A 1017 -22.83 13.88 -17.33
CA LEU A 1017 -23.40 13.99 -15.99
C LEU A 1017 -23.51 12.59 -15.42
N GLU A 1018 -22.83 12.34 -14.31
CA GLU A 1018 -22.75 11.04 -13.68
C GLU A 1018 -23.30 11.07 -12.25
N LEU A 1019 -24.10 10.07 -11.91
CA LEU A 1019 -24.59 9.79 -10.57
C LEU A 1019 -24.17 8.37 -10.20
N ARG A 1020 -23.54 8.21 -9.04
CA ARG A 1020 -23.23 6.89 -8.45
C ARG A 1020 -23.88 6.75 -7.09
N TYR A 1021 -24.30 5.53 -6.80
CA TYR A 1021 -24.87 5.11 -5.53
C TYR A 1021 -24.08 3.92 -4.97
N PHE A 1022 -23.83 3.95 -3.67
CA PHE A 1022 -23.08 2.93 -2.93
C PHE A 1022 -23.82 2.57 -1.66
N ASP A 1023 -24.09 1.28 -1.46
CA ASP A 1023 -24.66 0.75 -0.24
C ASP A 1023 -23.64 -0.16 0.50
N PRO A 1024 -23.54 -0.08 1.84
CA PRO A 1024 -22.65 -0.94 2.62
C PRO A 1024 -22.92 -2.45 2.51
N SER A 1025 -24.09 -2.87 2.00
CA SER A 1025 -24.34 -4.28 1.66
C SER A 1025 -23.48 -4.80 0.51
N GLY A 1026 -22.84 -3.90 -0.24
CA GLY A 1026 -22.06 -4.20 -1.45
C GLY A 1026 -22.78 -3.82 -2.74
N LEU A 1027 -24.07 -3.46 -2.70
CA LEU A 1027 -24.82 -2.99 -3.86
C LEU A 1027 -24.31 -1.62 -4.32
N PHE A 1028 -24.07 -1.46 -5.62
CA PHE A 1028 -23.77 -0.16 -6.21
C PHE A 1028 -24.50 0.04 -7.53
N GLY A 1029 -24.73 1.29 -7.87
CA GLY A 1029 -25.37 1.70 -9.12
C GLY A 1029 -24.67 2.91 -9.72
N LYS A 1030 -24.71 3.01 -11.04
CA LYS A 1030 -24.17 4.13 -11.81
C LYS A 1030 -25.12 4.47 -12.94
N VAL A 1031 -25.36 5.76 -13.15
CA VAL A 1031 -26.05 6.28 -14.32
C VAL A 1031 -25.26 7.47 -14.87
N THR A 1032 -24.97 7.46 -16.16
CA THR A 1032 -24.27 8.54 -16.85
C THR A 1032 -25.08 8.99 -18.05
N GLY A 1033 -25.49 10.25 -18.06
CA GLY A 1033 -26.07 10.92 -19.22
C GLY A 1033 -25.02 11.76 -19.91
N THR A 1034 -24.76 11.55 -21.19
CA THR A 1034 -23.73 12.28 -21.93
C THR A 1034 -24.35 12.97 -23.14
N TYR A 1035 -24.35 14.30 -23.14
CA TYR A 1035 -24.68 15.08 -24.32
C TYR A 1035 -23.42 15.29 -25.16
N ILE A 1036 -23.48 14.98 -26.44
CA ILE A 1036 -22.39 15.18 -27.40
C ILE A 1036 -22.91 16.06 -28.54
N SER A 1037 -22.11 17.04 -28.95
CA SER A 1037 -22.34 17.83 -30.16
C SER A 1037 -21.03 18.00 -30.90
N GLN A 1038 -20.99 17.62 -32.17
CA GLN A 1038 -19.81 17.66 -33.01
C GLN A 1038 -20.13 18.33 -34.34
N SER A 1039 -19.21 19.17 -34.81
CA SER A 1039 -19.29 19.79 -36.13
C SER A 1039 -17.96 19.64 -36.86
N GLN A 1040 -18.01 19.23 -38.12
CA GLN A 1040 -16.84 19.04 -38.98
C GLN A 1040 -16.99 19.84 -40.29
N LYS A 1041 -15.88 20.40 -40.77
CA LYS A 1041 -15.74 20.96 -42.12
C LYS A 1041 -14.55 20.29 -42.79
N LYS A 1042 -14.78 19.48 -43.83
CA LYS A 1042 -13.70 18.85 -44.63
C LYS A 1042 -13.32 19.78 -45.77
N GLN A 1043 -12.02 20.07 -45.92
CA GLN A 1043 -11.47 20.90 -46.99
C GLN A 1043 -11.21 20.05 -48.25
N THR A 1044 -12.28 19.48 -48.82
CA THR A 1044 -12.25 18.73 -50.09
C THR A 1044 -12.62 19.64 -51.27
N GLN A 1045 -12.53 19.15 -52.52
CA GLN A 1045 -12.99 19.85 -53.72
C GLN A 1045 -14.42 20.41 -53.58
N ASP A 1046 -15.29 19.71 -52.85
CA ASP A 1046 -16.69 20.08 -52.61
C ASP A 1046 -16.96 20.78 -51.26
N ASN A 1047 -15.93 21.00 -50.42
CA ASN A 1047 -16.03 21.62 -49.09
C ASN A 1047 -17.20 21.09 -48.24
N LEU A 1048 -17.16 19.81 -47.89
CA LEU A 1048 -18.23 19.13 -47.15
C LEU A 1048 -18.34 19.64 -45.70
N LYS A 1049 -19.59 19.80 -45.22
CA LYS A 1049 -19.91 20.18 -43.84
C LYS A 1049 -20.88 19.18 -43.22
N GLY A 1050 -20.70 18.91 -41.93
CA GLY A 1050 -21.52 17.98 -41.18
C GLY A 1050 -21.56 18.36 -39.71
N ALA A 1051 -22.69 18.08 -39.07
CA ALA A 1051 -22.86 18.24 -37.65
C ALA A 1051 -23.78 17.14 -37.12
N ALA A 1052 -23.52 16.70 -35.90
CA ALA A 1052 -24.37 15.76 -35.19
C ALA A 1052 -24.44 16.16 -33.72
N SER A 1053 -25.62 16.02 -33.13
CA SER A 1053 -25.82 16.16 -31.69
C SER A 1053 -26.71 15.03 -31.23
N PHE A 1054 -26.31 14.36 -30.14
CA PHE A 1054 -27.00 13.20 -29.62
C PHE A 1054 -26.80 13.09 -28.10
N PHE A 1055 -27.64 12.29 -27.46
CA PHE A 1055 -27.62 12.08 -26.02
C PHE A 1055 -27.54 10.58 -25.72
N LEU A 1056 -26.48 10.20 -25.01
CA LEU A 1056 -26.25 8.83 -24.58
C LEU A 1056 -26.67 8.66 -23.13
N LEU A 1057 -27.21 7.48 -22.82
CA LEU A 1057 -27.51 7.07 -21.46
C LEU A 1057 -26.85 5.73 -21.19
N ASP A 1058 -25.92 5.71 -20.25
CA ASP A 1058 -25.29 4.51 -19.74
C ASP A 1058 -25.79 4.23 -18.32
N ALA A 1059 -25.99 2.96 -18.00
CA ALA A 1059 -26.32 2.54 -16.64
C ALA A 1059 -25.60 1.26 -16.26
N ALA A 1060 -25.26 1.13 -14.98
CA ALA A 1060 -24.70 -0.09 -14.42
C ALA A 1060 -25.31 -0.34 -13.04
N ILE A 1061 -25.53 -1.61 -12.73
CA ILE A 1061 -25.82 -2.09 -11.38
C ILE A 1061 -24.85 -3.21 -11.07
N GLY A 1062 -24.31 -3.23 -9.86
CA GLY A 1062 -23.40 -4.29 -9.46
C GLY A 1062 -23.43 -4.54 -7.97
N PHE A 1063 -22.76 -5.60 -7.60
CA PHE A 1063 -22.69 -6.09 -6.24
C PHE A 1063 -21.27 -6.56 -5.94
N ARG A 1064 -20.67 -5.98 -4.89
CA ARG A 1064 -19.41 -6.45 -4.32
C ARG A 1064 -19.69 -7.68 -3.47
N LEU A 1065 -19.06 -8.79 -3.81
CA LEU A 1065 -19.26 -10.05 -3.08
C LEU A 1065 -18.66 -9.94 -1.66
N PRO A 1066 -19.32 -10.55 -0.65
CA PRO A 1066 -18.82 -10.54 0.72
C PRO A 1066 -17.39 -11.05 0.84
N LYS A 1067 -16.70 -10.61 1.90
CA LYS A 1067 -15.32 -11.01 2.21
C LYS A 1067 -14.34 -10.70 1.07
N ARG A 1068 -14.59 -9.69 0.23
CA ARG A 1068 -13.69 -9.29 -0.88
C ARG A 1068 -13.44 -10.44 -1.88
N MET A 1069 -14.44 -11.30 -2.13
CA MET A 1069 -14.29 -12.42 -3.07
C MET A 1069 -14.35 -11.99 -4.54
N GLY A 1070 -14.94 -10.84 -4.84
CA GLY A 1070 -15.17 -10.44 -6.21
C GLY A 1070 -16.22 -9.35 -6.39
N ILE A 1071 -16.50 -9.02 -7.65
CA ILE A 1071 -17.53 -8.06 -8.05
C ILE A 1071 -18.32 -8.68 -9.20
N VAL A 1072 -19.64 -8.51 -9.19
CA VAL A 1072 -20.52 -8.84 -10.32
C VAL A 1072 -21.23 -7.57 -10.75
N SER A 1073 -21.32 -7.30 -12.05
CA SER A 1073 -22.05 -6.14 -12.57
C SER A 1073 -22.79 -6.45 -13.87
N LEU A 1074 -23.93 -5.80 -14.04
CA LEU A 1074 -24.68 -5.72 -15.29
C LEU A 1074 -24.60 -4.29 -15.79
N GLU A 1075 -24.15 -4.11 -17.03
CA GLU A 1075 -23.97 -2.79 -17.63
C GLU A 1075 -24.75 -2.70 -18.94
N GLY A 1076 -25.37 -1.54 -19.16
CA GLY A 1076 -26.06 -1.17 -20.39
C GLY A 1076 -25.50 0.14 -20.89
N LYS A 1077 -25.02 0.14 -22.13
CA LYS A 1077 -24.51 1.30 -22.85
C LYS A 1077 -25.50 1.76 -23.90
N ASN A 1078 -25.61 3.07 -24.11
CA ASN A 1078 -26.43 3.65 -25.18
C ASN A 1078 -27.92 3.22 -25.10
N LEU A 1079 -28.49 3.34 -23.90
CA LEU A 1079 -29.86 2.92 -23.61
C LEU A 1079 -30.92 3.74 -24.35
N LEU A 1080 -30.66 5.04 -24.59
CA LEU A 1080 -31.60 5.95 -25.25
C LEU A 1080 -31.38 6.10 -26.75
N ASP A 1081 -30.15 6.35 -27.19
CA ASP A 1081 -29.79 6.53 -28.61
C ASP A 1081 -28.77 5.48 -29.04
N ASN A 1082 -29.06 4.77 -30.13
CA ASN A 1082 -28.24 3.70 -30.68
C ASN A 1082 -27.94 3.88 -32.18
N LYS A 1083 -28.21 5.06 -32.76
CA LYS A 1083 -27.97 5.35 -34.18
C LYS A 1083 -27.53 6.81 -34.34
N PHE A 1084 -26.26 7.08 -34.03
CA PHE A 1084 -25.65 8.39 -34.20
C PHE A 1084 -24.44 8.34 -35.16
N LYS A 1085 -24.00 9.53 -35.61
CA LYS A 1085 -22.77 9.71 -36.38
C LYS A 1085 -21.77 10.49 -35.53
N PHE A 1086 -20.52 10.06 -35.55
CA PHE A 1086 -19.42 10.65 -34.79
C PHE A 1086 -18.13 10.52 -35.59
N GLU A 1087 -17.28 11.53 -35.55
CA GLU A 1087 -15.92 11.50 -36.07
C GLU A 1087 -14.96 11.26 -34.91
N ASP A 1088 -14.13 10.21 -34.99
CA ASP A 1088 -13.12 9.99 -33.96
C ASP A 1088 -12.02 11.06 -34.00
N MET A 1089 -11.58 11.50 -32.82
CA MET A 1089 -10.68 12.64 -32.69
C MET A 1089 -9.24 12.38 -33.19
N ASN A 1090 -8.88 11.12 -33.43
CA ASN A 1090 -7.56 10.68 -33.94
C ASN A 1090 -7.67 10.12 -35.36
N THR A 1091 -7.37 10.94 -36.36
CA THR A 1091 -7.39 10.60 -37.79
C THR A 1091 -6.03 10.98 -38.41
N PHE A 1092 -4.92 10.51 -37.83
CA PHE A 1092 -3.64 10.55 -38.56
C PHE A 1092 -3.61 9.40 -39.57
N GLU A 1093 -4.10 9.69 -40.77
CA GLU A 1093 -4.24 8.78 -41.93
C GLU A 1093 -2.90 8.29 -42.53
N GLY A 1094 -1.75 8.65 -41.94
CA GLY A 1094 -0.46 8.59 -42.63
C GLY A 1094 0.26 7.25 -42.68
N THR A 1095 0.30 6.46 -41.60
CA THR A 1095 1.18 5.27 -41.53
C THR A 1095 0.76 4.21 -40.51
N ASN A 1096 -0.28 4.45 -39.70
CA ASN A 1096 -0.66 3.53 -38.64
C ASN A 1096 -1.75 2.58 -39.13
N VAL A 1097 -1.41 1.30 -39.04
CA VAL A 1097 -2.21 0.19 -39.51
C VAL A 1097 -3.45 -0.06 -38.65
N PHE A 1098 -3.34 0.13 -37.33
CA PHE A 1098 -4.43 -0.09 -36.38
C PHE A 1098 -5.09 1.24 -36.02
N PHE A 1099 -6.39 1.33 -36.26
CA PHE A 1099 -7.22 2.45 -35.81
C PHE A 1099 -7.54 2.30 -34.32
N ASN A 1100 -7.47 3.40 -33.57
CA ASN A 1100 -7.98 3.44 -32.22
C ASN A 1100 -9.48 3.13 -32.24
N ALA A 1101 -9.94 2.37 -31.25
CA ALA A 1101 -11.37 2.13 -31.07
C ALA A 1101 -12.07 3.46 -30.79
N SER A 1102 -13.26 3.62 -31.37
CA SER A 1102 -14.06 4.83 -31.18
C SER A 1102 -14.51 4.99 -29.73
N GLU A 1103 -14.52 6.23 -29.21
CA GLU A 1103 -14.93 6.56 -27.84
C GLU A 1103 -16.42 6.24 -27.59
N PHE A 1104 -17.27 6.36 -28.62
CA PHE A 1104 -18.72 6.14 -28.51
C PHE A 1104 -19.21 5.21 -29.60
N ILE A 1105 -19.64 3.98 -29.26
CA ILE A 1105 -20.15 3.02 -30.23
C ILE A 1105 -21.62 3.34 -30.60
N PRO A 1106 -22.02 3.41 -31.88
CA PRO A 1106 -23.39 3.71 -32.30
C PRO A 1106 -24.25 2.45 -32.25
N GLN A 1107 -24.27 1.78 -31.09
CA GLN A 1107 -25.07 0.60 -30.86
C GLN A 1107 -25.36 0.41 -29.38
N ARG A 1108 -26.52 -0.18 -29.08
CA ARG A 1108 -26.89 -0.55 -27.72
C ARG A 1108 -26.17 -1.82 -27.31
N THR A 1109 -25.43 -1.75 -26.22
CA THR A 1109 -24.60 -2.84 -25.74
C THR A 1109 -24.99 -3.20 -24.31
N PHE A 1110 -25.16 -4.49 -24.04
CA PHE A 1110 -25.44 -5.02 -22.73
C PHE A 1110 -24.44 -6.12 -22.43
N PHE A 1111 -23.83 -6.07 -21.26
CA PHE A 1111 -22.90 -7.11 -20.83
C PHE A 1111 -22.96 -7.32 -19.32
N ALA A 1112 -22.67 -8.55 -18.92
CA ALA A 1112 -22.44 -8.95 -17.55
C ALA A 1112 -20.95 -9.16 -17.35
N ARG A 1113 -20.41 -8.67 -16.24
CA ARG A 1113 -19.02 -8.87 -15.83
C ARG A 1113 -18.97 -9.54 -14.47
N ILE A 1114 -18.03 -10.46 -14.31
CA ILE A 1114 -17.68 -11.08 -13.05
C ILE A 1114 -16.18 -11.03 -12.86
N THR A 1115 -15.73 -10.54 -11.70
CA THR A 1115 -14.33 -10.58 -11.28
C THR A 1115 -14.26 -11.34 -9.97
N LEU A 1116 -13.38 -12.33 -9.87
CA LEU A 1116 -13.16 -13.17 -8.70
C LEU A 1116 -11.69 -13.15 -8.27
N ASN A 1117 -11.48 -13.21 -6.96
CA ASN A 1117 -10.16 -13.23 -6.34
C ASN A 1117 -10.07 -14.32 -5.27
N PHE A 1118 -9.11 -15.24 -5.45
CA PHE A 1118 -8.89 -16.41 -4.60
C PHE A 1118 -7.60 -16.26 -3.77
#